data_AF-A0A928XV89-F1
#
_entry.id   AF-A0A928XV89-F1
#
_cell.length_a   1.000
_cell.length_b   1.000
_cell.length_c   1.000
_cell.angle_alpha   90.00
_cell.angle_beta   90.00
_cell.angle_gamma   90.00
#
_symmetry.space_group_name_H-M   'P 1'
#
loop_
_entity.id
_entity.type
_entity.pdbx_description
1 polymer ?
#
loop_
_entity_poly.entity_id
_entity_poly.type
_entity_poly.pdbx_seq_one_letter_code
_entity_poly.pdbx_strand_id
1 'polypeptide(L)'
;MPRLVIFIFLSALTHAADWPMWRHDPGRTAATTQKMPAEPHLIWSRELPPLRPAFKEPRLQFDRGYEPVAAGKRLLVGSSREDSVIAFDTETGAELWRALADGPVRFAPVIVGETAIFGSDDGIVRCVKLTDGSPIWQKRAVPSNRLLLGNQRLISVWPVRGGPVAKDGRVYFAAGVWPLEGTFVFCCDAATGTEIWRNDRCSYLYGTHPHATEAMGGLAPQGYLLIDGDDLIVPCSTAYPARLDLKTGAIKEFELPSAGRYTGGWFASTPAEKEAAKLRRRGLLFDEAINVKRHEDKPRAEGQKGIQRTLHAAETEVPFDTFTNAHSVILADDKCFVVTHDGVLSAYGPGSGETKRWKREIVFEKDEEDLAKKCIEAAGTTRGYALLTDPGKPGFIEALLTNSQFHLIVLSDDNALRTRLAKTGLYGERVAVLTPKSELPRYFANIIFGSKAIGDALRPLGGKVVSLEGRLIETRGPLTGSTNYLADWNANEDPLVQAPLGVLWFDDALSNFKRSPQPKIVDGVMITADKDWLDATNRKGKVDYRLLAPVFSDIYTGRVLDEYEQPELRAKFGTVDQQSIQQAQYRPPTQKNDWAPDQPKAGFRINPLTLEQEPRVFPKSYGCDGGFDYGGIFTFRSGTAAFYDKKVESGTIHISGPRSGCTNSIVPAGGILNVPYFYEGCTCSYPLPMGLALYSMPEDFEQWATWGAVPKAAIHGKIQRIGINLGAPGDRKTRDGTLWLDFPSVGGPSPEIDFTTEPAKPEYFYQHSLWMKKGTGWPWVAASGAKGLRNAKLSGLQNGRYTVKLVFSSPESTKHRFDVSIQDRVMKDIQPQAMLASTETVSDIPITDGTLTLTLTPHEGETLLSGIEVIRQGE
;
A
#
# COMPACT_ATOMS: atom_id res chain seq x y z
N MET A 1 -2.76 -36.67 -73.40
CA MET A 1 -3.33 -35.57 -72.59
C MET A 1 -2.41 -35.34 -71.39
N PRO A 2 -1.65 -34.23 -71.29
CA PRO A 2 -0.89 -33.93 -70.09
C PRO A 2 -1.83 -33.25 -69.07
N ARG A 3 -1.79 -33.70 -67.81
CA ARG A 3 -2.50 -33.09 -66.68
C ARG A 3 -1.73 -31.84 -66.24
N LEU A 4 -2.40 -30.70 -66.32
CA LEU A 4 -1.96 -29.42 -65.79
C LEU A 4 -2.00 -29.48 -64.25
N VAL A 5 -0.85 -29.35 -63.58
CA VAL A 5 -0.77 -29.17 -62.13
C VAL A 5 -0.71 -27.67 -61.86
N ILE A 6 -1.78 -27.12 -61.30
CA ILE A 6 -1.87 -25.73 -60.85
C ILE A 6 -1.29 -25.68 -59.43
N PHE A 7 -0.15 -25.02 -59.26
CA PHE A 7 0.35 -24.62 -57.94
C PHE A 7 -0.41 -23.38 -57.47
N ILE A 8 -1.29 -23.55 -56.48
CA ILE A 8 -1.89 -22.44 -55.74
C ILE A 8 -0.85 -21.98 -54.72
N PHE A 9 -0.22 -20.83 -54.95
CA PHE A 9 0.52 -20.12 -53.91
C PHE A 9 -0.50 -19.57 -52.90
N LEU A 10 -0.65 -20.23 -51.75
CA LEU A 10 -1.20 -19.56 -50.57
C LEU A 10 -0.15 -18.54 -50.10
N SER A 11 -0.36 -17.27 -50.43
CA SER A 11 0.28 -16.18 -49.72
C SER A 11 -0.17 -16.25 -48.26
N ALA A 12 0.71 -16.70 -47.37
CA ALA A 12 0.51 -16.51 -45.94
C ALA A 12 0.42 -15.00 -45.70
N LEU A 13 -0.79 -14.51 -45.43
CA LEU A 13 -0.99 -13.16 -44.90
C LEU A 13 -0.30 -13.13 -43.54
N THR A 14 0.95 -12.66 -43.53
CA THR A 14 1.66 -12.32 -42.30
C THR A 14 0.85 -11.23 -41.62
N HIS A 15 0.09 -11.57 -40.58
CA HIS A 15 -0.48 -10.55 -39.70
C HIS A 15 0.69 -9.77 -39.10
N ALA A 16 0.61 -8.44 -39.14
CA ALA A 16 1.55 -7.57 -38.45
C ALA A 16 1.60 -7.94 -36.96
N ALA A 17 2.75 -7.76 -36.32
CA ALA A 17 2.93 -8.17 -34.93
C ALA A 17 2.15 -7.25 -33.98
N ASP A 18 1.57 -7.83 -32.94
CA ASP A 18 0.98 -7.11 -31.82
C ASP A 18 2.03 -6.84 -30.73
N TRP A 19 1.73 -5.90 -29.84
CA TRP A 19 2.47 -5.62 -28.61
C TRP A 19 1.49 -5.60 -27.42
N PRO A 20 0.94 -6.76 -27.02
CA PRO A 20 -0.28 -6.82 -26.21
C PRO A 20 -0.09 -6.43 -24.75
N MET A 21 1.14 -6.35 -24.25
CA MET A 21 1.43 -5.98 -22.87
C MET A 21 2.73 -5.19 -22.77
N TRP A 22 2.92 -4.49 -21.64
CA TRP A 22 4.17 -3.76 -21.40
C TRP A 22 5.37 -4.68 -21.56
N ARG A 23 6.37 -4.22 -22.32
CA ARG A 23 7.52 -5.01 -22.80
C ARG A 23 7.14 -6.32 -23.52
N HIS A 24 6.12 -6.25 -24.35
CA HIS A 24 5.68 -7.22 -25.34
C HIS A 24 4.98 -8.48 -24.79
N ASP A 25 5.55 -9.16 -23.80
CA ASP A 25 5.10 -10.50 -23.39
C ASP A 25 5.09 -10.68 -21.85
N PRO A 26 4.58 -11.82 -21.32
CA PRO A 26 4.47 -12.03 -19.88
C PRO A 26 5.82 -12.05 -19.15
N GLY A 27 6.91 -12.35 -19.87
CA GLY A 27 8.27 -12.33 -19.35
C GLY A 27 8.92 -10.95 -19.40
N ARG A 28 8.26 -9.95 -19.99
CA ARG A 28 8.72 -8.57 -20.18
C ARG A 28 10.01 -8.49 -21.00
N THR A 29 10.18 -9.37 -21.98
CA THR A 29 11.44 -9.52 -22.73
C THR A 29 11.74 -8.35 -23.66
N ALA A 30 10.71 -7.58 -24.05
CA ALA A 30 10.77 -6.56 -25.10
C ALA A 30 11.31 -7.08 -26.45
N ALA A 31 11.11 -8.37 -26.75
CA ALA A 31 11.51 -8.99 -28.00
C ALA A 31 10.31 -9.28 -28.90
N THR A 32 10.35 -8.80 -30.13
CA THR A 32 9.33 -9.04 -31.16
C THR A 32 9.97 -9.63 -32.42
N THR A 33 9.16 -10.32 -33.22
CA THR A 33 9.56 -10.81 -34.55
C THR A 33 9.48 -9.72 -35.62
N GLN A 34 8.81 -8.60 -35.34
CA GLN A 34 8.71 -7.46 -36.25
C GLN A 34 10.09 -6.78 -36.39
N LYS A 35 10.44 -6.41 -37.62
CA LYS A 35 11.63 -5.62 -37.92
C LYS A 35 11.34 -4.13 -37.71
N MET A 36 12.38 -3.34 -37.47
CA MET A 36 12.27 -1.89 -37.59
C MET A 36 11.78 -1.52 -39.01
N PRO A 37 10.88 -0.53 -39.15
CA PRO A 37 10.50 -0.02 -40.46
C PRO A 37 11.73 0.44 -41.24
N ALA A 38 11.81 0.07 -42.53
CA ALA A 38 12.83 0.61 -43.42
C ALA A 38 12.53 2.08 -43.67
N GLU A 39 13.52 2.96 -43.45
CA GLU A 39 13.38 4.42 -43.61
C GLU A 39 12.16 5.01 -42.86
N PRO A 40 12.17 4.97 -41.51
CA PRO A 40 11.00 5.35 -40.73
C PRO A 40 10.63 6.84 -40.90
N HIS A 41 9.48 7.11 -41.55
CA HIS A 41 8.92 8.45 -41.65
C HIS A 41 7.91 8.70 -40.54
N LEU A 42 7.86 9.93 -40.03
CA LEU A 42 6.86 10.34 -39.03
C LEU A 42 5.47 10.43 -39.68
N ILE A 43 4.57 9.51 -39.32
CA ILE A 43 3.19 9.46 -39.83
C ILE A 43 2.31 10.43 -39.04
N TRP A 44 2.37 10.35 -37.71
CA TRP A 44 1.65 11.26 -36.83
C TRP A 44 2.32 11.43 -35.47
N SER A 45 2.00 12.53 -34.79
CA SER A 45 2.39 12.80 -33.40
C SER A 45 1.21 13.33 -32.58
N ARG A 46 1.16 12.99 -31.29
CA ARG A 46 0.13 13.45 -30.34
C ARG A 46 0.76 13.92 -29.03
N GLU A 47 0.35 15.08 -28.56
CA GLU A 47 0.71 15.62 -27.25
C GLU A 47 -0.27 15.14 -26.18
N LEU A 48 0.23 14.38 -25.21
CA LEU A 48 -0.50 13.98 -24.00
C LEU A 48 -0.05 14.87 -22.82
N PRO A 49 -0.84 14.97 -21.74
CA PRO A 49 -0.35 15.61 -20.51
C PRO A 49 0.93 14.94 -20.01
N PRO A 50 1.98 15.69 -19.65
CA PRO A 50 3.13 15.11 -18.96
C PRO A 50 2.69 14.39 -17.68
N LEU A 51 3.15 13.16 -17.48
CA LEU A 51 2.85 12.42 -16.26
C LEU A 51 3.63 12.98 -15.08
N ARG A 52 3.03 12.89 -13.90
CA ARG A 52 3.71 13.11 -12.62
C ARG A 52 3.77 11.77 -11.90
N PRO A 53 4.96 11.17 -11.75
CA PRO A 53 5.07 9.90 -11.09
C PRO A 53 4.59 10.00 -9.64
N ALA A 54 4.07 8.89 -9.10
CA ALA A 54 3.63 8.79 -7.71
C ALA A 54 4.73 9.18 -6.72
N PHE A 55 5.96 8.82 -7.06
CA PHE A 55 7.13 8.95 -6.20
C PHE A 55 8.21 9.78 -6.89
N LYS A 56 9.14 10.34 -6.11
CA LYS A 56 10.41 10.90 -6.55
C LYS A 56 11.53 9.86 -6.55
N GLU A 57 11.44 8.83 -5.71
CA GLU A 57 12.44 7.75 -5.61
C GLU A 57 12.57 7.00 -6.96
N PRO A 58 13.77 6.95 -7.58
CA PRO A 58 14.01 6.27 -8.87
C PRO A 58 13.55 4.81 -8.92
N ARG A 59 13.70 4.07 -7.82
CA ARG A 59 13.26 2.67 -7.67
C ARG A 59 11.74 2.50 -7.61
N LEU A 60 10.98 3.59 -7.66
CA LEU A 60 9.52 3.64 -7.67
C LEU A 60 8.93 4.43 -8.85
N GLN A 61 9.74 4.78 -9.85
CA GLN A 61 9.34 5.55 -11.05
C GLN A 61 8.57 4.72 -12.11
N PHE A 62 7.66 3.83 -11.70
CA PHE A 62 6.93 2.94 -12.62
C PHE A 62 5.92 3.65 -13.53
N ASP A 63 5.53 4.88 -13.17
CA ASP A 63 4.57 5.71 -13.88
C ASP A 63 5.19 7.04 -14.35
N ARG A 64 6.51 7.03 -14.61
CA ARG A 64 7.27 8.21 -15.06
C ARG A 64 6.87 8.70 -16.46
N GLY A 65 6.29 7.83 -17.29
CA GLY A 65 5.80 8.19 -18.62
C GLY A 65 4.79 7.18 -19.12
N TYR A 66 4.23 7.44 -20.30
CA TYR A 66 3.22 6.56 -20.88
C TYR A 66 3.86 5.28 -21.43
N GLU A 67 3.21 4.16 -21.14
CA GLU A 67 3.66 2.84 -21.54
C GLU A 67 2.65 2.26 -22.54
N PRO A 68 2.92 2.36 -23.86
CA PRO A 68 1.96 1.94 -24.87
C PRO A 68 1.92 0.42 -25.04
N VAL A 69 0.74 -0.07 -25.41
CA VAL A 69 0.52 -1.43 -25.92
C VAL A 69 -0.34 -1.34 -27.17
N ALA A 70 -0.24 -2.32 -28.05
CA ALA A 70 -0.97 -2.29 -29.32
C ALA A 70 -1.43 -3.69 -29.74
N ALA A 71 -2.60 -3.75 -30.37
CA ALA A 71 -3.05 -4.95 -31.07
C ALA A 71 -3.93 -4.57 -32.27
N GLY A 72 -3.65 -5.18 -33.43
CA GLY A 72 -4.19 -4.75 -34.70
C GLY A 72 -4.00 -3.23 -34.90
N LYS A 73 -5.08 -2.52 -35.22
CA LYS A 73 -5.03 -1.06 -35.48
C LYS A 73 -5.27 -0.16 -34.27
N ARG A 74 -5.03 -0.67 -33.07
CA ARG A 74 -5.34 0.03 -31.82
C ARG A 74 -4.13 0.10 -30.92
N LEU A 75 -3.79 1.32 -30.51
CA LEU A 75 -2.71 1.65 -29.60
C LEU A 75 -3.31 2.22 -28.31
N LEU A 76 -3.03 1.59 -27.16
CA LEU A 76 -3.58 1.98 -25.87
C LEU A 76 -2.49 2.54 -24.95
N VAL A 77 -2.85 3.54 -24.14
CA VAL A 77 -2.02 4.07 -23.05
C VAL A 77 -2.85 4.25 -21.77
N GLY A 78 -2.27 3.94 -20.62
CA GLY A 78 -2.82 4.31 -19.31
C GLY A 78 -2.36 5.72 -18.89
N SER A 79 -3.25 6.51 -18.30
CA SER A 79 -2.98 7.88 -17.84
C SER A 79 -3.23 8.03 -16.34
N SER A 80 -2.16 8.28 -15.58
CA SER A 80 -2.24 8.66 -14.16
C SER A 80 -2.65 10.13 -13.97
N ARG A 81 -2.58 10.93 -15.04
CA ARG A 81 -3.02 12.33 -15.07
C ARG A 81 -4.49 12.49 -15.33
N GLU A 82 -5.07 11.64 -16.18
CA GLU A 82 -6.47 11.76 -16.63
C GLU A 82 -7.33 10.57 -16.18
N ASP A 83 -6.85 9.80 -15.20
CA ASP A 83 -7.53 8.65 -14.58
C ASP A 83 -8.23 7.74 -15.61
N SER A 84 -7.52 7.36 -16.67
CA SER A 84 -8.14 6.64 -17.79
C SER A 84 -7.18 5.79 -18.60
N VAL A 85 -7.75 4.85 -19.37
CA VAL A 85 -7.08 4.23 -20.53
C VAL A 85 -7.64 4.87 -21.79
N ILE A 86 -6.75 5.23 -22.72
CA ILE A 86 -7.09 5.92 -23.97
C ILE A 86 -6.62 5.05 -25.13
N ALA A 87 -7.48 4.85 -26.13
CA ALA A 87 -7.12 4.17 -27.36
C ALA A 87 -6.99 5.14 -28.53
N PHE A 88 -5.96 4.92 -29.33
CA PHE A 88 -5.69 5.65 -30.55
C PHE A 88 -5.66 4.69 -31.75
N ASP A 89 -6.05 5.21 -32.90
CA ASP A 89 -5.88 4.56 -34.18
C ASP A 89 -4.39 4.58 -34.57
N THR A 90 -3.82 3.43 -34.90
CA THR A 90 -2.38 3.27 -35.22
C THR A 90 -1.96 4.02 -36.50
N GLU A 91 -2.90 4.24 -37.43
CA GLU A 91 -2.63 4.89 -38.71
C GLU A 91 -2.70 6.41 -38.63
N THR A 92 -3.61 6.95 -37.82
CA THR A 92 -3.95 8.38 -37.84
C THR A 92 -3.66 9.09 -36.52
N GLY A 93 -3.48 8.37 -35.41
CA GLY A 93 -3.34 8.93 -34.07
C GLY A 93 -4.63 9.57 -33.52
N ALA A 94 -5.77 9.33 -34.18
CA ALA A 94 -7.08 9.78 -33.70
C ALA A 94 -7.45 9.04 -32.41
N GLU A 95 -7.98 9.76 -31.42
CA GLU A 95 -8.58 9.14 -30.24
C GLU A 95 -9.84 8.38 -30.68
N LEU A 96 -9.87 7.07 -30.41
CA LEU A 96 -10.97 6.18 -30.75
C LEU A 96 -11.98 6.10 -29.60
N TRP A 97 -11.47 5.90 -28.38
CA TRP A 97 -12.27 5.79 -27.17
C TRP A 97 -11.43 6.04 -25.94
N ARG A 98 -12.11 6.26 -24.81
CA ARG A 98 -11.52 6.46 -23.49
C ARG A 98 -12.34 5.75 -22.42
N ALA A 99 -11.67 4.95 -21.60
CA ALA A 99 -12.26 4.28 -20.45
C ALA A 99 -11.81 4.96 -19.16
N LEU A 100 -12.77 5.57 -18.44
CA LEU A 100 -12.51 6.34 -17.22
C LEU A 100 -12.41 5.44 -15.97
N ALA A 101 -11.64 5.90 -14.98
CA ALA A 101 -11.49 5.34 -13.65
C ALA A 101 -11.71 6.42 -12.58
N ASP A 102 -11.80 5.99 -11.32
CA ASP A 102 -11.97 6.86 -10.14
C ASP A 102 -10.63 7.19 -9.46
N GLY A 103 -9.52 6.99 -10.17
CA GLY A 103 -8.18 7.29 -9.69
C GLY A 103 -7.10 6.97 -10.73
N PRO A 104 -5.84 7.30 -10.43
CA PRO A 104 -4.73 7.14 -11.37
C PRO A 104 -4.62 5.75 -12.00
N VAL A 105 -4.55 5.68 -13.33
CA VAL A 105 -4.15 4.48 -14.08
C VAL A 105 -2.64 4.55 -14.31
N ARG A 106 -1.87 3.81 -13.52
CA ARG A 106 -0.40 3.97 -13.46
C ARG A 106 0.39 3.01 -14.35
N PHE A 107 -0.22 1.90 -14.74
CA PHE A 107 0.42 0.83 -15.49
C PHE A 107 -0.22 0.69 -16.86
N ALA A 108 0.54 0.19 -17.83
CA ALA A 108 0.01 -0.16 -19.14
C ALA A 108 -1.15 -1.20 -19.01
N PRO A 109 -2.20 -1.09 -19.83
CA PRO A 109 -3.20 -2.14 -19.94
C PRO A 109 -2.57 -3.43 -20.53
N VAL A 110 -3.26 -4.55 -20.35
CA VAL A 110 -2.94 -5.82 -21.00
C VAL A 110 -4.06 -6.17 -21.97
N ILE A 111 -3.70 -6.47 -23.21
CA ILE A 111 -4.63 -6.90 -24.25
C ILE A 111 -4.69 -8.43 -24.25
N VAL A 112 -5.91 -8.98 -24.15
CA VAL A 112 -6.18 -10.41 -24.24
C VAL A 112 -7.31 -10.61 -25.25
N GLY A 113 -6.96 -11.11 -26.43
CA GLY A 113 -7.91 -11.23 -27.55
C GLY A 113 -8.52 -9.87 -27.91
N GLU A 114 -9.85 -9.78 -27.85
CA GLU A 114 -10.60 -8.55 -28.18
C GLU A 114 -10.86 -7.64 -26.97
N THR A 115 -10.12 -7.83 -25.89
CA THR A 115 -10.33 -7.11 -24.62
C THR A 115 -9.05 -6.44 -24.13
N ALA A 116 -9.20 -5.35 -23.37
CA ALA A 116 -8.12 -4.69 -22.65
C ALA A 116 -8.44 -4.65 -21.15
N ILE A 117 -7.47 -5.06 -20.32
CA ILE A 117 -7.59 -5.15 -18.87
C ILE A 117 -6.61 -4.20 -18.21
N PHE A 118 -7.07 -3.41 -17.23
CA PHE A 118 -6.23 -2.45 -16.51
C PHE A 118 -6.67 -2.28 -15.06
N GLY A 119 -5.70 -1.91 -14.20
CA GLY A 119 -5.94 -1.56 -12.80
C GLY A 119 -5.71 -0.07 -12.54
N SER A 120 -6.37 0.44 -11.50
CA SER A 120 -6.19 1.83 -11.05
C SER A 120 -6.04 1.93 -9.53
N ASP A 121 -5.56 3.09 -9.10
CA ASP A 121 -5.40 3.45 -7.69
C ASP A 121 -6.73 3.50 -6.90
N ASP A 122 -7.89 3.46 -7.58
CA ASP A 122 -9.22 3.30 -6.94
C ASP A 122 -9.52 1.88 -6.42
N GLY A 123 -8.57 0.96 -6.58
CA GLY A 123 -8.65 -0.43 -6.12
C GLY A 123 -9.49 -1.34 -7.01
N ILE A 124 -9.74 -0.94 -8.26
CA ILE A 124 -10.56 -1.69 -9.22
C ILE A 124 -9.72 -2.10 -10.44
N VAL A 125 -9.88 -3.37 -10.84
CA VAL A 125 -9.44 -3.88 -12.15
C VAL A 125 -10.63 -3.90 -13.09
N ARG A 126 -10.46 -3.40 -14.31
CA ARG A 126 -11.50 -3.28 -15.33
C ARG A 126 -11.10 -4.03 -16.58
N CYS A 127 -12.06 -4.63 -17.24
CA CYS A 127 -11.94 -5.18 -18.58
C CYS A 127 -12.92 -4.45 -19.50
N VAL A 128 -12.41 -3.97 -20.62
CA VAL A 128 -13.17 -3.25 -21.64
C VAL A 128 -12.97 -3.91 -23.00
N LYS A 129 -13.94 -3.74 -23.90
CA LYS A 129 -13.75 -4.15 -25.30
C LYS A 129 -12.65 -3.31 -25.92
N LEU A 130 -11.74 -3.97 -26.63
CA LEU A 130 -10.70 -3.30 -27.38
C LEU A 130 -11.29 -2.40 -28.49
N THR A 131 -12.45 -2.76 -29.03
CA THR A 131 -13.06 -2.07 -30.18
C THR A 131 -13.53 -0.65 -29.88
N ASP A 132 -14.19 -0.46 -28.73
CA ASP A 132 -14.92 0.77 -28.39
C ASP A 132 -14.79 1.21 -26.92
N GLY A 133 -14.02 0.48 -26.10
CA GLY A 133 -13.82 0.81 -24.68
C GLY A 133 -15.02 0.52 -23.78
N SER A 134 -16.08 -0.12 -24.29
CA SER A 134 -17.25 -0.46 -23.48
C SER A 134 -16.89 -1.48 -22.39
N PRO A 135 -17.43 -1.35 -21.16
CA PRO A 135 -17.09 -2.24 -20.05
C PRO A 135 -17.62 -3.66 -20.28
N ILE A 136 -16.79 -4.66 -19.98
CA ILE A 136 -17.15 -6.08 -19.96
C ILE A 136 -17.36 -6.53 -18.51
N TRP A 137 -16.35 -6.33 -17.67
CA TRP A 137 -16.42 -6.60 -16.25
C TRP A 137 -15.53 -5.63 -15.46
N GLN A 138 -15.83 -5.51 -14.16
CA GLN A 138 -14.97 -4.80 -13.21
C GLN A 138 -14.92 -5.59 -11.89
N LYS A 139 -13.75 -5.64 -11.27
CA LYS A 139 -13.50 -6.30 -10.00
C LYS A 139 -12.86 -5.32 -9.02
N ARG A 140 -13.55 -5.03 -7.93
CA ARG A 140 -12.91 -4.40 -6.77
C ARG A 140 -12.00 -5.43 -6.10
N ALA A 141 -10.76 -5.06 -5.83
CA ALA A 141 -9.77 -5.98 -5.25
C ALA A 141 -10.21 -6.49 -3.87
N VAL A 142 -10.73 -5.61 -3.02
CA VAL A 142 -11.17 -5.94 -1.65
C VAL A 142 -12.59 -5.43 -1.35
N PRO A 143 -13.31 -6.00 -0.38
CA PRO A 143 -14.68 -5.55 -0.06
C PRO A 143 -14.77 -4.10 0.45
N SER A 144 -13.73 -3.62 1.13
CA SER A 144 -13.70 -2.26 1.67
C SER A 144 -13.52 -1.20 0.59
N ASN A 145 -14.22 -0.08 0.75
CA ASN A 145 -14.10 1.12 -0.10
C ASN A 145 -13.31 2.25 0.58
N ARG A 146 -12.59 1.97 1.68
CA ARG A 146 -11.85 2.98 2.43
C ARG A 146 -10.83 3.69 1.52
N LEU A 147 -10.82 5.01 1.63
CA LEU A 147 -9.93 5.90 0.90
C LEU A 147 -8.93 6.58 1.86
N LEU A 148 -7.80 7.01 1.31
CA LEU A 148 -6.82 7.85 1.98
C LEU A 148 -6.24 8.88 0.99
N LEU A 149 -5.46 9.84 1.48
CA LEU A 149 -4.57 10.65 0.64
C LEU A 149 -3.27 9.87 0.41
N GLY A 150 -3.04 9.40 -0.81
CA GLY A 150 -1.81 8.72 -1.21
C GLY A 150 -1.20 9.39 -2.43
N ASN A 151 0.04 9.87 -2.30
CA ASN A 151 0.72 10.63 -3.36
C ASN A 151 -0.15 11.80 -3.89
N GLN A 152 -0.72 12.58 -2.97
CA GLN A 152 -1.55 13.78 -3.21
C GLN A 152 -2.91 13.53 -3.91
N ARG A 153 -3.33 12.27 -4.03
CA ARG A 153 -4.61 11.88 -4.64
C ARG A 153 -5.44 11.11 -3.62
N LEU A 154 -6.77 11.29 -3.67
CA LEU A 154 -7.66 10.37 -2.97
C LEU A 154 -7.71 9.05 -3.73
N ILE A 155 -7.24 8.00 -3.08
CA ILE A 155 -7.08 6.67 -3.66
C ILE A 155 -7.60 5.62 -2.69
N SER A 156 -7.82 4.39 -3.16
CA SER A 156 -8.08 3.25 -2.28
C SER A 156 -6.89 3.03 -1.36
N VAL A 157 -7.15 2.59 -0.12
CA VAL A 157 -6.13 2.03 0.76
C VAL A 157 -5.45 0.81 0.11
N TRP A 158 -6.16 0.10 -0.78
CA TRP A 158 -5.67 -1.02 -1.56
C TRP A 158 -5.61 -0.69 -3.05
N PRO A 159 -4.73 0.24 -3.48
CA PRO A 159 -4.63 0.62 -4.88
C PRO A 159 -4.07 -0.55 -5.69
N VAL A 160 -4.47 -0.69 -6.96
CA VAL A 160 -3.90 -1.71 -7.86
C VAL A 160 -2.56 -1.21 -8.40
N ARG A 161 -1.49 -1.48 -7.64
CA ARG A 161 -0.11 -1.08 -7.99
C ARG A 161 0.82 -2.23 -8.37
N GLY A 162 0.31 -3.46 -8.39
CA GLY A 162 0.92 -4.54 -9.16
C GLY A 162 0.35 -4.54 -10.57
N GLY A 163 1.08 -3.96 -11.53
CA GLY A 163 0.64 -3.84 -12.92
C GLY A 163 0.26 -5.20 -13.51
N PRO A 164 -0.89 -5.31 -14.21
CA PRO A 164 -1.42 -6.59 -14.63
C PRO A 164 -0.48 -7.33 -15.59
N VAL A 165 -0.50 -8.66 -15.53
CA VAL A 165 0.12 -9.57 -16.50
C VAL A 165 -0.87 -10.67 -16.84
N ALA A 166 -0.92 -11.10 -18.11
CA ALA A 166 -1.84 -12.14 -18.55
C ALA A 166 -1.11 -13.28 -19.27
N LYS A 167 -1.60 -14.50 -19.08
CA LYS A 167 -1.10 -15.71 -19.75
C LYS A 167 -2.18 -16.78 -19.71
N ASP A 168 -2.34 -17.53 -20.80
CA ASP A 168 -3.25 -18.69 -20.90
C ASP A 168 -4.70 -18.38 -20.44
N GLY A 169 -5.26 -17.25 -20.87
CA GLY A 169 -6.62 -16.83 -20.53
C GLY A 169 -6.81 -16.33 -19.10
N ARG A 170 -5.73 -16.17 -18.33
CA ARG A 170 -5.74 -15.67 -16.95
C ARG A 170 -5.07 -14.30 -16.87
N VAL A 171 -5.52 -13.49 -15.92
CA VAL A 171 -4.91 -12.21 -15.55
C VAL A 171 -4.50 -12.22 -14.09
N TYR A 172 -3.31 -11.68 -13.82
CA TYR A 172 -2.70 -11.59 -12.50
C TYR A 172 -2.42 -10.15 -12.15
N PHE A 173 -2.71 -9.74 -10.91
CA PHE A 173 -2.47 -8.38 -10.42
C PHE A 173 -2.29 -8.40 -8.90
N ALA A 174 -1.80 -7.29 -8.35
CA ALA A 174 -1.70 -7.11 -6.90
C ALA A 174 -2.28 -5.76 -6.44
N ALA A 175 -2.84 -5.75 -5.23
CA ALA A 175 -3.48 -4.60 -4.62
C ALA A 175 -3.05 -4.40 -3.16
N GLY A 176 -2.94 -3.14 -2.74
CA GLY A 176 -2.41 -2.79 -1.42
C GLY A 176 -0.89 -2.62 -1.43
N VAL A 177 -0.40 -1.58 -0.75
CA VAL A 177 1.05 -1.32 -0.60
C VAL A 177 1.51 -1.39 0.85
N TRP A 178 0.58 -1.38 1.80
CA TRP A 178 0.85 -1.37 3.24
C TRP A 178 0.55 -2.74 3.85
N PRO A 179 1.56 -3.53 4.26
CA PRO A 179 1.31 -4.82 4.91
C PRO A 179 0.37 -4.72 6.12
N LEU A 180 0.47 -3.65 6.92
CA LEU A 180 -0.41 -3.41 8.07
C LEU A 180 -1.89 -3.19 7.70
N GLU A 181 -2.19 -2.90 6.43
CA GLU A 181 -3.54 -2.75 5.89
C GLU A 181 -4.04 -4.01 5.19
N GLY A 182 -3.15 -4.96 4.91
CA GLY A 182 -3.39 -6.04 3.97
C GLY A 182 -2.83 -5.73 2.57
N THR A 183 -2.24 -6.75 1.96
CA THR A 183 -1.67 -6.76 0.61
C THR A 183 -2.01 -8.08 -0.05
N PHE A 184 -2.46 -8.00 -1.29
CA PHE A 184 -3.17 -9.09 -1.94
C PHE A 184 -2.65 -9.33 -3.34
N VAL A 185 -2.51 -10.60 -3.72
CA VAL A 185 -2.16 -11.02 -5.10
C VAL A 185 -3.29 -11.89 -5.62
N PHE A 186 -3.71 -11.67 -6.85
CA PHE A 186 -4.87 -12.32 -7.45
C PHE A 186 -4.51 -13.03 -8.75
N CYS A 187 -5.24 -14.10 -9.03
CA CYS A 187 -5.45 -14.62 -10.37
C CYS A 187 -6.94 -14.63 -10.67
N CYS A 188 -7.32 -14.12 -11.84
CA CYS A 188 -8.68 -14.15 -12.33
C CYS A 188 -8.73 -14.71 -13.74
N ASP A 189 -9.87 -15.28 -14.12
CA ASP A 189 -10.19 -15.52 -15.51
C ASP A 189 -10.24 -14.16 -16.25
N ALA A 190 -9.50 -14.04 -17.35
CA ALA A 190 -9.39 -12.77 -18.07
C ALA A 190 -10.69 -12.37 -18.77
N ALA A 191 -11.50 -13.34 -19.20
CA ALA A 191 -12.75 -13.08 -19.93
C ALA A 191 -13.89 -12.69 -18.99
N THR A 192 -13.97 -13.27 -17.79
CA THR A 192 -15.09 -13.06 -16.86
C THR A 192 -14.74 -12.21 -15.63
N GLY A 193 -13.46 -12.06 -15.30
CA GLY A 193 -13.01 -11.44 -14.05
C GLY A 193 -13.28 -12.28 -12.80
N THR A 194 -13.71 -13.55 -12.96
CA THR A 194 -13.94 -14.47 -11.84
C THR A 194 -12.61 -14.79 -11.16
N GLU A 195 -12.57 -14.65 -9.84
CA GLU A 195 -11.39 -14.99 -9.04
C GLU A 195 -11.15 -16.50 -9.10
N ILE A 196 -9.93 -16.89 -9.50
CA ILE A 196 -9.48 -18.29 -9.50
C ILE A 196 -8.79 -18.59 -8.17
N TRP A 197 -7.89 -17.69 -7.76
CA TRP A 197 -7.27 -17.73 -6.44
C TRP A 197 -6.88 -16.32 -6.01
N ARG A 198 -6.71 -16.18 -4.69
CA ARG A 198 -6.16 -15.00 -4.03
C ARG A 198 -5.15 -15.45 -2.98
N ASN A 199 -4.01 -14.75 -2.92
CA ASN A 199 -3.10 -14.83 -1.80
C ASN A 199 -3.30 -13.60 -0.91
N ASP A 200 -3.67 -13.85 0.34
CA ASP A 200 -3.82 -12.85 1.40
C ASP A 200 -2.88 -13.07 2.59
N ARG A 201 -1.95 -14.03 2.49
CA ARG A 201 -0.89 -14.27 3.48
C ARG A 201 0.34 -13.40 3.27
N CYS A 202 0.31 -12.49 2.29
CA CYS A 202 1.43 -11.64 1.93
C CYS A 202 1.74 -10.54 2.97
N SER A 203 0.84 -10.29 3.93
CA SER A 203 0.84 -9.08 4.76
C SER A 203 1.51 -9.23 6.12
N TYR A 204 1.58 -10.45 6.65
CA TYR A 204 2.07 -10.73 7.99
C TYR A 204 3.02 -11.93 7.97
N LEU A 205 4.26 -11.63 7.59
CA LEU A 205 5.40 -12.55 7.57
C LEU A 205 6.37 -12.11 8.65
N TYR A 206 6.68 -12.99 9.60
CA TYR A 206 7.75 -12.76 10.56
C TYR A 206 9.08 -13.26 10.00
N GLY A 207 10.14 -12.48 10.15
CA GLY A 207 11.46 -12.92 9.71
C GLY A 207 12.52 -11.83 9.78
N THR A 208 13.65 -12.09 9.11
CA THR A 208 14.82 -11.21 9.17
C THR A 208 14.69 -9.97 8.27
N HIS A 209 14.89 -8.80 8.87
CA HIS A 209 14.89 -7.47 8.28
C HIS A 209 16.32 -6.89 8.16
N PRO A 210 16.55 -5.67 7.63
CA PRO A 210 17.88 -5.10 7.53
C PRO A 210 18.56 -5.00 8.89
N HIS A 211 19.88 -5.15 8.90
CA HIS A 211 20.70 -5.26 10.13
C HIS A 211 20.45 -6.51 10.97
N ALA A 212 20.06 -7.63 10.35
CA ALA A 212 19.82 -8.91 11.02
C ALA A 212 18.82 -8.78 12.19
N THR A 213 17.78 -7.97 11.97
CA THR A 213 16.71 -7.73 12.94
C THR A 213 15.56 -8.67 12.67
N GLU A 214 14.75 -9.01 13.66
CA GLU A 214 13.52 -9.76 13.45
C GLU A 214 12.31 -8.87 13.71
N ALA A 215 11.31 -8.94 12.82
CA ALA A 215 10.09 -8.15 12.88
C ALA A 215 9.01 -8.74 11.96
N MET A 216 7.75 -8.38 12.21
CA MET A 216 6.69 -8.61 11.26
C MET A 216 6.83 -7.71 10.02
N GLY A 217 6.53 -8.25 8.85
CA GLY A 217 6.42 -7.51 7.61
C GLY A 217 5.64 -8.22 6.54
N GLY A 218 5.87 -7.85 5.28
CA GLY A 218 5.12 -8.44 4.18
C GLY A 218 5.52 -7.83 2.84
N LEU A 219 4.85 -8.30 1.80
CA LEU A 219 5.00 -7.76 0.45
C LEU A 219 4.38 -6.35 0.40
N ALA A 220 5.05 -5.46 -0.31
CA ALA A 220 4.53 -4.14 -0.69
C ALA A 220 4.50 -4.07 -2.23
N PRO A 221 3.54 -4.74 -2.87
CA PRO A 221 3.57 -4.98 -4.30
C PRO A 221 3.41 -3.67 -5.09
N GLN A 222 4.49 -3.27 -5.76
CA GLN A 222 4.57 -2.06 -6.56
C GLN A 222 5.52 -2.30 -7.74
N GLY A 223 4.99 -2.25 -8.95
CA GLY A 223 5.74 -2.50 -10.19
C GLY A 223 4.99 -3.43 -11.16
N TYR A 224 5.60 -3.69 -12.30
CA TYR A 224 5.02 -4.57 -13.33
C TYR A 224 5.25 -6.05 -12.98
N LEU A 225 4.15 -6.80 -12.75
CA LEU A 225 4.25 -8.25 -12.56
C LEU A 225 4.76 -8.91 -13.84
N LEU A 226 5.44 -10.05 -13.69
CA LEU A 226 5.88 -10.87 -14.81
C LEU A 226 5.75 -12.36 -14.49
N ILE A 227 5.85 -13.20 -15.52
CA ILE A 227 5.76 -14.65 -15.41
C ILE A 227 7.07 -15.27 -15.89
N ASP A 228 7.68 -16.11 -15.04
CA ASP A 228 8.88 -16.88 -15.30
C ASP A 228 8.54 -18.37 -15.17
N GLY A 229 8.25 -19.02 -16.30
CA GLY A 229 7.79 -20.42 -16.32
C GLY A 229 6.44 -20.60 -15.60
N ASP A 230 6.47 -21.32 -14.47
CA ASP A 230 5.33 -21.61 -13.58
C ASP A 230 5.28 -20.67 -12.35
N ASP A 231 6.04 -19.58 -12.39
CA ASP A 231 6.12 -18.63 -11.29
C ASP A 231 5.59 -17.25 -11.69
N LEU A 232 4.78 -16.67 -10.81
CA LEU A 232 4.41 -15.27 -10.84
C LEU A 232 5.43 -14.47 -10.02
N ILE A 233 6.05 -13.48 -10.66
CA ILE A 233 7.00 -12.57 -10.01
C ILE A 233 6.29 -11.27 -9.68
N VAL A 234 6.36 -10.87 -8.41
CA VAL A 234 5.69 -9.69 -7.87
C VAL A 234 6.75 -8.70 -7.36
N PRO A 235 7.07 -7.64 -8.13
CA PRO A 235 7.94 -6.56 -7.65
C PRO A 235 7.40 -5.96 -6.35
N CYS A 236 8.27 -5.80 -5.36
CA CYS A 236 7.92 -5.37 -4.01
C CYS A 236 8.53 -4.00 -3.70
N SER A 237 8.28 -3.02 -4.58
CA SER A 237 8.89 -1.69 -4.47
C SER A 237 10.41 -1.79 -4.43
N THR A 238 11.07 -1.30 -3.38
CA THR A 238 12.53 -1.29 -3.29
C THR A 238 13.14 -2.56 -2.70
N ALA A 239 12.29 -3.52 -2.31
CA ALA A 239 12.68 -4.86 -1.91
C ALA A 239 12.73 -5.80 -3.11
N TYR A 240 13.49 -6.89 -2.97
CA TYR A 240 13.57 -7.93 -3.99
C TYR A 240 12.19 -8.52 -4.31
N PRO A 241 11.87 -8.85 -5.59
CA PRO A 241 10.58 -9.38 -5.96
C PRO A 241 10.23 -10.70 -5.27
N ALA A 242 8.95 -10.91 -4.96
CA ALA A 242 8.44 -12.20 -4.51
C ALA A 242 8.19 -13.14 -5.71
N ARG A 243 8.35 -14.45 -5.49
CA ARG A 243 8.02 -15.54 -6.41
C ARG A 243 6.85 -16.34 -5.82
N LEU A 244 5.74 -16.38 -6.54
CA LEU A 244 4.54 -17.13 -6.17
C LEU A 244 4.31 -18.23 -7.20
N ASP A 245 3.74 -19.34 -6.77
CA ASP A 245 3.24 -20.36 -7.68
C ASP A 245 2.13 -19.78 -8.57
N LEU A 246 2.28 -19.91 -9.90
CA LEU A 246 1.33 -19.33 -10.84
C LEU A 246 -0.07 -19.98 -10.78
N LYS A 247 -0.16 -21.24 -10.35
CA LYS A 247 -1.40 -22.01 -10.33
C LYS A 247 -2.16 -21.87 -9.01
N THR A 248 -1.47 -21.79 -7.89
CA THR A 248 -2.07 -21.76 -6.55
C THR A 248 -1.96 -20.40 -5.86
N GLY A 249 -1.06 -19.53 -6.31
CA GLY A 249 -0.76 -18.26 -5.64
C GLY A 249 0.09 -18.41 -4.38
N ALA A 250 0.49 -19.61 -3.98
CA ALA A 250 1.31 -19.82 -2.80
C ALA A 250 2.70 -19.16 -2.95
N ILE A 251 3.20 -18.51 -1.89
CA ILE A 251 4.55 -17.94 -1.89
C ILE A 251 5.56 -19.09 -1.97
N LYS A 252 6.38 -19.11 -3.02
CA LYS A 252 7.51 -20.04 -3.20
C LYS A 252 8.79 -19.46 -2.62
N GLU A 253 9.03 -18.19 -2.89
CA GLU A 253 10.22 -17.48 -2.46
C GLU A 253 9.85 -16.02 -2.21
N PHE A 254 9.96 -15.60 -0.97
CA PHE A 254 10.02 -14.20 -0.62
C PHE A 254 10.79 -14.13 0.68
N GLU A 255 11.74 -13.22 0.72
CA GLU A 255 12.45 -12.96 1.95
C GLU A 255 12.29 -11.48 2.29
N LEU A 256 12.05 -11.23 3.57
CA LEU A 256 12.01 -9.87 4.06
C LEU A 256 13.34 -9.16 3.75
N PRO A 257 13.30 -7.85 3.46
CA PRO A 257 14.50 -7.09 3.10
C PRO A 257 15.60 -7.28 4.14
N SER A 258 16.83 -7.61 3.78
CA SER A 258 17.92 -7.73 4.76
C SER A 258 19.25 -7.17 4.25
N ALA A 259 20.20 -6.95 5.16
CA ALA A 259 21.45 -6.28 4.82
C ALA A 259 22.31 -7.14 3.87
N GLY A 260 22.86 -6.51 2.83
CA GLY A 260 23.73 -7.17 1.85
C GLY A 260 22.99 -7.96 0.77
N ARG A 261 21.65 -7.93 0.74
CA ARG A 261 20.84 -8.51 -0.33
C ARG A 261 20.63 -7.55 -1.50
N TYR A 262 20.32 -8.14 -2.64
CA TYR A 262 19.92 -7.41 -3.83
C TYR A 262 18.76 -6.46 -3.52
N THR A 263 18.93 -5.21 -3.92
CA THR A 263 17.85 -4.25 -3.94
C THR A 263 16.91 -4.57 -5.10
N GLY A 264 15.61 -4.34 -4.89
CA GLY A 264 14.64 -4.40 -5.97
C GLY A 264 14.24 -3.01 -6.43
N GLY A 265 13.31 -3.01 -7.37
CA GLY A 265 12.66 -1.83 -7.91
C GLY A 265 11.38 -2.25 -8.62
N TRP A 266 10.79 -1.30 -9.32
CA TRP A 266 9.57 -1.53 -10.09
C TRP A 266 9.76 -2.38 -11.36
N PHE A 267 11.00 -2.64 -11.76
CA PHE A 267 11.37 -3.32 -13.01
C PHE A 267 12.08 -4.65 -12.74
N ALA A 268 11.61 -5.70 -13.41
CA ALA A 268 12.32 -6.95 -13.63
C ALA A 268 11.88 -7.54 -14.98
N SER A 269 12.72 -8.38 -15.58
CA SER A 269 12.38 -9.11 -16.82
C SER A 269 13.01 -10.49 -16.84
N THR A 270 12.54 -11.35 -17.73
CA THR A 270 13.23 -12.59 -18.13
C THR A 270 14.10 -12.32 -19.36
N PRO A 271 15.21 -13.06 -19.53
CA PRO A 271 15.98 -12.98 -20.76
C PRO A 271 15.14 -13.46 -21.96
N ALA A 272 15.28 -12.78 -23.10
CA ALA A 272 14.74 -13.29 -24.37
C ALA A 272 15.32 -14.68 -24.69
N GLU A 273 14.60 -15.52 -25.44
CA GLU A 273 14.97 -16.93 -25.67
C GLU A 273 16.41 -17.12 -26.18
N LYS A 274 16.86 -16.26 -27.10
CA LYS A 274 18.25 -16.26 -27.62
C LYS A 274 19.29 -15.88 -26.56
N GLU A 275 18.97 -14.95 -25.65
CA GLU A 275 19.85 -14.56 -24.53
C GLU A 275 19.83 -15.61 -23.41
N ALA A 276 18.68 -16.23 -23.16
CA ALA A 276 18.53 -17.33 -22.21
C ALA A 276 19.45 -18.51 -22.55
N ALA A 277 19.70 -18.76 -23.84
CA ALA A 277 20.62 -19.80 -24.32
C ALA A 277 22.11 -19.47 -24.03
N LYS A 278 22.47 -18.20 -23.85
CA LYS A 278 23.84 -17.74 -23.54
C LYS A 278 24.11 -17.70 -22.03
N LEU A 279 23.07 -17.61 -21.21
CA LEU A 279 23.19 -17.48 -19.76
C LEU A 279 23.44 -18.86 -19.11
N ARG A 280 24.53 -18.97 -18.32
CA ARG A 280 24.86 -20.18 -17.54
C ARG A 280 23.85 -20.51 -16.43
N ARG A 281 23.01 -19.54 -16.03
CA ARG A 281 21.89 -19.72 -15.09
C ARG A 281 20.69 -18.93 -15.61
N ARG A 282 19.50 -19.56 -15.64
CA ARG A 282 18.21 -18.87 -15.79
C ARG A 282 17.97 -18.01 -14.54
N GLY A 283 17.58 -16.76 -14.71
CA GLY A 283 17.34 -15.83 -13.60
C GLY A 283 16.73 -14.52 -14.08
N LEU A 284 16.16 -13.75 -13.14
CA LEU A 284 15.59 -12.43 -13.41
C LEU A 284 16.69 -11.44 -13.79
N LEU A 285 16.37 -10.57 -14.74
CA LEU A 285 17.20 -9.45 -15.16
C LEU A 285 16.69 -8.16 -14.50
N PHE A 286 17.65 -7.37 -14.02
CA PHE A 286 17.44 -6.08 -13.35
C PHE A 286 18.25 -5.00 -14.06
N ASP A 287 17.72 -3.79 -14.16
CA ASP A 287 18.45 -2.67 -14.76
C ASP A 287 19.26 -1.89 -13.70
N GLU A 288 20.54 -1.65 -13.99
CA GLU A 288 21.46 -0.88 -13.14
C GLU A 288 20.96 0.55 -12.88
N ALA A 289 20.35 1.20 -13.87
CA ALA A 289 19.87 2.58 -13.75
C ALA A 289 18.60 2.71 -12.87
N ILE A 290 17.88 1.61 -12.66
CA ILE A 290 16.74 1.56 -11.75
C ILE A 290 17.22 1.15 -10.36
N ASN A 291 18.01 0.09 -10.25
CA ASN A 291 18.52 -0.43 -8.98
C ASN A 291 19.78 0.30 -8.53
N VAL A 292 19.75 1.63 -8.58
CA VAL A 292 20.82 2.51 -8.10
C VAL A 292 20.35 3.32 -6.90
N LYS A 293 21.18 3.42 -5.87
CA LYS A 293 20.97 4.34 -4.75
C LYS A 293 22.28 4.86 -4.19
N ARG A 294 22.30 6.14 -3.79
CA ARG A 294 23.45 6.77 -3.15
C ARG A 294 23.45 6.51 -1.64
N HIS A 295 24.51 5.89 -1.14
CA HIS A 295 24.80 5.80 0.29
C HIS A 295 25.84 6.85 0.67
N GLU A 296 25.41 7.93 1.33
CA GLU A 296 26.29 8.99 1.87
C GLU A 296 27.21 9.63 0.81
N ASP A 297 28.34 9.00 0.49
CA ASP A 297 29.31 9.44 -0.51
C ASP A 297 29.23 8.69 -1.85
N LYS A 298 28.86 7.40 -1.86
CA LYS A 298 28.99 6.53 -3.06
C LYS A 298 27.66 6.02 -3.61
N PRO A 299 27.43 6.05 -4.93
CA PRO A 299 26.36 5.30 -5.55
C PRO A 299 26.65 3.79 -5.44
N ARG A 300 25.60 3.00 -5.20
CA ARG A 300 25.61 1.55 -5.35
C ARG A 300 24.55 1.20 -6.38
N ALA A 301 24.92 0.41 -7.38
CA ALA A 301 24.02 -0.02 -8.43
C ALA A 301 24.19 -1.53 -8.67
N GLU A 302 23.09 -2.20 -9.00
CA GLU A 302 23.03 -3.64 -9.26
C GLU A 302 22.25 -3.91 -10.54
N GLY A 303 22.65 -4.92 -11.32
CA GLY A 303 21.98 -5.30 -12.56
C GLY A 303 22.81 -5.03 -13.81
N GLN A 304 22.17 -5.16 -14.97
CA GLN A 304 22.78 -4.93 -16.28
C GLN A 304 22.27 -3.60 -16.84
N LYS A 305 23.19 -2.82 -17.41
CA LYS A 305 22.91 -1.48 -17.91
C LYS A 305 22.02 -1.52 -19.17
N GLY A 306 20.94 -0.76 -19.16
CA GLY A 306 20.16 -0.41 -20.36
C GLY A 306 19.13 -1.45 -20.81
N ILE A 307 18.88 -2.51 -20.05
CA ILE A 307 17.86 -3.52 -20.37
C ILE A 307 16.48 -2.86 -20.50
N GLN A 308 16.12 -1.98 -19.57
CA GLN A 308 14.80 -1.34 -19.58
C GLN A 308 14.63 -0.40 -20.79
N ARG A 309 15.74 0.10 -21.34
CA ARG A 309 15.80 1.04 -22.48
C ARG A 309 16.20 0.38 -23.79
N THR A 310 16.01 -0.92 -23.95
CA THR A 310 16.36 -1.63 -25.19
C THR A 310 15.24 -2.56 -25.59
N LEU A 311 14.83 -2.54 -26.86
CA LEU A 311 13.94 -3.55 -27.44
C LEU A 311 14.70 -4.39 -28.47
N HIS A 312 14.25 -5.62 -28.70
CA HIS A 312 14.79 -6.52 -29.72
C HIS A 312 13.80 -6.61 -30.89
N ALA A 313 14.15 -5.99 -32.02
CA ALA A 313 13.38 -5.96 -33.26
C ALA A 313 13.88 -7.03 -34.22
N ALA A 314 13.21 -8.18 -34.26
CA ALA A 314 13.68 -9.39 -34.93
C ALA A 314 15.07 -9.82 -34.42
N GLU A 315 16.13 -9.48 -35.15
CA GLU A 315 17.53 -9.82 -34.79
C GLU A 315 18.35 -8.60 -34.38
N THR A 316 17.74 -7.41 -34.34
CA THR A 316 18.42 -6.15 -34.08
C THR A 316 18.06 -5.62 -32.70
N GLU A 317 19.07 -5.29 -31.90
CA GLU A 317 18.89 -4.52 -30.67
C GLU A 317 18.72 -3.03 -31.00
N VAL A 318 17.67 -2.42 -30.45
CA VAL A 318 17.35 -1.01 -30.65
C VAL A 318 17.27 -0.31 -29.30
N PRO A 319 18.33 0.42 -28.90
CA PRO A 319 18.30 1.25 -27.71
C PRO A 319 17.31 2.41 -27.87
N PHE A 320 16.57 2.77 -26.84
CA PHE A 320 15.63 3.89 -26.88
C PHE A 320 16.34 5.22 -27.13
N ASP A 321 17.62 5.31 -26.77
CA ASP A 321 18.46 6.49 -26.96
C ASP A 321 18.72 6.81 -28.44
N THR A 322 18.34 5.94 -29.38
CA THR A 322 18.29 6.27 -30.82
C THR A 322 17.20 7.28 -31.14
N PHE A 323 16.25 7.48 -30.24
CA PHE A 323 15.13 8.42 -30.37
C PHE A 323 15.25 9.54 -29.35
N THR A 324 15.06 10.78 -29.80
CA THR A 324 15.17 11.97 -28.95
C THR A 324 14.20 11.92 -27.76
N ASN A 325 14.74 11.99 -26.55
CA ASN A 325 13.97 12.03 -25.29
C ASN A 325 12.97 10.86 -25.09
N ALA A 326 13.23 9.70 -25.69
CA ALA A 326 12.31 8.57 -25.59
C ALA A 326 12.27 7.96 -24.19
N HIS A 327 11.05 7.80 -23.68
CA HIS A 327 10.72 7.05 -22.50
C HIS A 327 10.44 5.58 -22.83
N SER A 328 9.59 5.33 -23.83
CA SER A 328 9.14 4.00 -24.24
C SER A 328 9.10 3.90 -25.76
N VAL A 329 9.48 2.74 -26.29
CA VAL A 329 9.47 2.44 -27.73
C VAL A 329 8.92 1.03 -27.94
N ILE A 330 7.92 0.90 -28.83
CA ILE A 330 7.30 -0.39 -29.17
C ILE A 330 7.17 -0.55 -30.69
N LEU A 331 7.08 -1.80 -31.12
CA LEU A 331 6.83 -2.17 -32.51
C LEU A 331 5.51 -2.92 -32.60
N ALA A 332 4.59 -2.41 -33.40
CA ALA A 332 3.33 -3.09 -33.71
C ALA A 332 2.76 -2.55 -35.02
N ASP A 333 1.89 -3.33 -35.69
CA ASP A 333 1.18 -2.88 -36.90
C ASP A 333 2.14 -2.32 -37.98
N ASP A 334 3.30 -2.96 -38.11
CA ASP A 334 4.42 -2.57 -39.01
C ASP A 334 4.96 -1.14 -38.78
N LYS A 335 4.67 -0.56 -37.62
CA LYS A 335 5.09 0.78 -37.19
C LYS A 335 5.97 0.72 -35.95
N CYS A 336 6.72 1.79 -35.73
CA CYS A 336 7.46 2.07 -34.51
C CYS A 336 6.77 3.22 -33.77
N PHE A 337 6.29 2.96 -32.56
CA PHE A 337 5.69 3.98 -31.70
C PHE A 337 6.69 4.42 -30.64
N VAL A 338 6.86 5.73 -30.50
CA VAL A 338 7.80 6.35 -29.56
C VAL A 338 7.03 7.28 -28.63
N VAL A 339 7.19 7.08 -27.33
CA VAL A 339 6.70 7.99 -26.29
C VAL A 339 7.88 8.72 -25.67
N THR A 340 7.79 10.05 -25.55
CA THR A 340 8.80 10.85 -24.84
C THR A 340 8.44 11.06 -23.36
N HIS A 341 9.43 11.46 -22.55
CA HIS A 341 9.20 11.82 -21.15
C HIS A 341 8.22 12.98 -20.96
N ASP A 342 8.11 13.87 -21.95
CA ASP A 342 7.20 15.03 -21.90
C ASP A 342 5.79 14.70 -22.43
N GLY A 343 5.51 13.42 -22.73
CA GLY A 343 4.18 12.96 -23.13
C GLY A 343 3.89 13.08 -24.62
N VAL A 344 4.90 13.19 -25.50
CA VAL A 344 4.68 13.14 -26.95
C VAL A 344 4.70 11.69 -27.41
N LEU A 345 3.59 11.24 -27.99
CA LEU A 345 3.43 9.92 -28.62
C LEU A 345 3.49 10.07 -30.14
N SER A 346 4.43 9.38 -30.79
CA SER A 346 4.66 9.46 -32.24
C SER A 346 4.63 8.08 -32.89
N ALA A 347 4.13 8.00 -34.13
CA ALA A 347 4.19 6.80 -34.95
C ALA A 347 5.09 7.01 -36.17
N TYR A 348 5.99 6.06 -36.38
CA TYR A 348 6.88 6.01 -37.53
C TYR A 348 6.63 4.75 -38.33
N GLY A 349 6.63 4.84 -39.66
CA GLY A 349 6.41 3.67 -40.50
C GLY A 349 6.77 3.91 -41.96
N PRO A 350 6.49 2.92 -42.83
CA PRO A 350 6.76 3.02 -44.25
C PRO A 350 5.72 3.91 -44.93
N GLY A 351 6.12 5.07 -45.44
CA GLY A 351 5.24 5.96 -46.20
C GLY A 351 5.71 7.41 -46.24
N SER A 352 5.33 8.15 -47.28
CA SER A 352 5.75 9.55 -47.52
C SER A 352 4.58 10.54 -47.50
N GLY A 353 3.53 10.26 -46.70
CA GLY A 353 2.34 11.10 -46.58
C GLY A 353 2.55 12.34 -45.69
N GLU A 354 1.57 13.23 -45.65
CA GLU A 354 1.58 14.39 -44.76
C GLU A 354 1.51 13.95 -43.29
N THR A 355 2.43 14.44 -42.47
CA THR A 355 2.46 14.14 -41.04
C THR A 355 1.29 14.80 -40.30
N LYS A 356 0.44 14.00 -39.64
CA LYS A 356 -0.64 14.54 -38.79
C LYS A 356 -0.16 14.89 -37.39
N ARG A 357 -0.49 16.09 -36.87
CA ARG A 357 -0.09 16.54 -35.54
C ARG A 357 -1.30 16.86 -34.67
N TRP A 358 -1.48 16.11 -33.59
CA TRP A 358 -2.52 16.33 -32.58
C TRP A 358 -1.92 17.12 -31.42
N LYS A 359 -2.19 18.42 -31.39
CA LYS A 359 -1.77 19.28 -30.28
C LYS A 359 -2.74 19.17 -29.12
N ARG A 360 -2.23 19.38 -27.91
CA ARG A 360 -3.06 19.47 -26.72
C ARG A 360 -3.64 20.88 -26.63
N GLU A 361 -4.97 20.98 -26.56
CA GLU A 361 -5.65 22.26 -26.31
C GLU A 361 -5.93 22.43 -24.82
N ILE A 362 -5.57 23.59 -24.29
CA ILE A 362 -5.87 23.98 -22.90
C ILE A 362 -7.04 24.96 -22.90
N VAL A 363 -8.13 24.59 -22.24
CA VAL A 363 -9.39 25.33 -22.23
C VAL A 363 -9.83 25.62 -20.80
N PHE A 364 -10.22 26.87 -20.53
CA PHE A 364 -10.79 27.31 -19.26
C PHE A 364 -12.11 28.05 -19.52
N GLU A 365 -13.21 27.54 -18.97
CA GLU A 365 -14.50 28.22 -18.93
C GLU A 365 -14.55 29.03 -17.63
N LYS A 366 -14.45 30.36 -17.68
CA LYS A 366 -14.33 31.21 -16.47
C LYS A 366 -15.62 31.95 -16.15
N ASP A 367 -16.73 31.22 -16.16
CA ASP A 367 -18.00 31.74 -15.67
C ASP A 367 -18.02 31.72 -14.12
N GLU A 368 -18.85 32.56 -13.50
CA GLU A 368 -19.01 32.64 -12.04
C GLU A 368 -17.74 33.09 -11.26
N GLU A 369 -16.88 33.93 -11.87
CA GLU A 369 -15.64 34.41 -11.24
C GLU A 369 -15.86 35.18 -9.92
N ASP A 370 -16.87 36.05 -9.87
CA ASP A 370 -17.21 36.80 -8.66
C ASP A 370 -17.65 35.88 -7.51
N LEU A 371 -18.40 34.83 -7.85
CA LEU A 371 -18.84 33.85 -6.87
C LEU A 371 -17.65 33.04 -6.34
N ALA A 372 -16.74 32.61 -7.21
CA ALA A 372 -15.53 31.91 -6.82
C ALA A 372 -14.66 32.76 -5.88
N LYS A 373 -14.45 34.04 -6.21
CA LYS A 373 -13.71 34.99 -5.34
C LYS A 373 -14.37 35.15 -3.98
N LYS A 374 -15.70 35.31 -3.94
CA LYS A 374 -16.46 35.39 -2.68
C LYS A 374 -16.33 34.11 -1.84
N CYS A 375 -16.38 32.94 -2.48
CA CYS A 375 -16.18 31.66 -1.80
C CYS A 375 -14.76 31.51 -1.24
N ILE A 376 -13.75 31.94 -2.00
CA ILE A 376 -12.34 31.94 -1.57
C ILE A 376 -12.11 32.91 -0.40
N GLU A 377 -12.74 34.09 -0.44
CA GLU A 377 -12.69 35.06 0.66
C GLU A 377 -13.31 34.47 1.93
N ALA A 378 -14.49 33.85 1.84
CA ALA A 378 -15.14 33.17 2.96
C ALA A 378 -14.32 31.98 3.49
N ALA A 379 -13.61 31.27 2.61
CA ALA A 379 -12.66 30.23 2.99
C ALA A 379 -11.47 30.81 3.80
N GLY A 380 -11.05 32.05 3.51
CA GLY A 380 -9.95 32.73 4.20
C GLY A 380 -8.57 32.08 3.95
N THR A 381 -8.45 31.29 2.89
CA THR A 381 -7.20 30.72 2.38
C THR A 381 -7.38 30.46 0.89
N THR A 382 -6.27 30.40 0.16
CA THR A 382 -6.26 29.94 -1.24
C THR A 382 -5.47 28.64 -1.41
N ARG A 383 -5.01 28.00 -0.33
CA ARG A 383 -4.15 26.80 -0.35
C ARG A 383 -4.82 25.63 0.36
N GLY A 384 -4.33 24.43 0.07
CA GLY A 384 -4.78 23.19 0.70
C GLY A 384 -5.78 22.42 -0.15
N TYR A 385 -6.39 21.39 0.44
CA TYR A 385 -7.40 20.58 -0.22
C TYR A 385 -8.79 21.19 0.01
N ALA A 386 -9.58 21.30 -1.06
CA ALA A 386 -10.97 21.69 -0.96
C ALA A 386 -11.88 20.63 -1.58
N LEU A 387 -12.94 20.28 -0.86
CA LEU A 387 -13.96 19.34 -1.31
C LEU A 387 -15.17 20.12 -1.79
N LEU A 388 -15.60 19.89 -3.03
CA LEU A 388 -16.89 20.35 -3.55
C LEU A 388 -17.87 19.19 -3.45
N THR A 389 -18.90 19.36 -2.60
CA THR A 389 -19.93 18.33 -2.43
C THR A 389 -20.93 18.31 -3.59
N ASP A 390 -20.95 19.39 -4.36
CA ASP A 390 -21.72 19.58 -5.59
C ASP A 390 -20.84 20.39 -6.58
N PRO A 391 -20.83 20.06 -7.87
CA PRO A 391 -19.99 20.73 -8.86
C PRO A 391 -20.34 22.21 -9.07
N GLY A 392 -21.52 22.66 -8.64
CA GLY A 392 -22.02 24.01 -8.87
C GLY A 392 -22.40 24.26 -10.33
N LYS A 393 -22.49 25.53 -10.70
CA LYS A 393 -22.75 25.95 -12.08
C LYS A 393 -21.52 25.73 -12.97
N PRO A 394 -21.70 25.58 -14.30
CA PRO A 394 -20.59 25.62 -15.25
C PRO A 394 -19.65 26.81 -15.03
N GLY A 395 -18.35 26.60 -15.26
CA GLY A 395 -17.28 27.59 -15.03
C GLY A 395 -16.86 27.85 -13.58
N PHE A 396 -17.69 27.54 -12.57
CA PHE A 396 -17.35 27.80 -11.17
C PHE A 396 -16.06 27.08 -10.70
N ILE A 397 -15.89 25.81 -11.08
CA ILE A 397 -14.71 25.01 -10.70
C ILE A 397 -13.44 25.60 -11.32
N GLU A 398 -13.46 25.95 -12.60
CA GLU A 398 -12.37 26.61 -13.30
C GLU A 398 -12.06 28.00 -12.74
N ALA A 399 -13.08 28.75 -12.34
CA ALA A 399 -12.91 30.03 -11.66
C ALA A 399 -12.22 29.85 -10.29
N LEU A 400 -12.59 28.83 -9.51
CA LEU A 400 -11.89 28.46 -8.27
C LEU A 400 -10.42 28.08 -8.56
N LEU A 401 -10.16 27.27 -9.59
CA LEU A 401 -8.80 26.86 -9.97
C LEU A 401 -7.93 28.04 -10.39
N THR A 402 -8.50 29.02 -11.08
CA THR A 402 -7.79 30.22 -11.55
C THR A 402 -7.49 31.19 -10.41
N ASN A 403 -8.40 31.32 -9.44
CA ASN A 403 -8.29 32.29 -8.35
C ASN A 403 -7.69 31.72 -7.05
N SER A 404 -7.27 30.45 -7.06
CA SER A 404 -6.68 29.78 -5.90
C SER A 404 -5.56 28.82 -6.25
N GLN A 405 -4.89 28.32 -5.21
CA GLN A 405 -3.93 27.21 -5.24
C GLN A 405 -4.53 25.93 -4.62
N PHE A 406 -5.86 25.78 -4.60
CA PHE A 406 -6.50 24.59 -4.03
C PHE A 406 -6.26 23.32 -4.86
N HIS A 407 -6.09 22.20 -4.17
CA HIS A 407 -6.33 20.87 -4.72
C HIS A 407 -7.81 20.54 -4.55
N LEU A 408 -8.59 20.69 -5.63
CA LEU A 408 -10.02 20.46 -5.65
C LEU A 408 -10.35 18.99 -5.81
N ILE A 409 -11.23 18.48 -4.96
CA ILE A 409 -11.88 17.19 -5.10
C ILE A 409 -13.37 17.47 -5.30
N VAL A 410 -13.90 17.07 -6.45
CA VAL A 410 -15.29 17.33 -6.82
C VAL A 410 -16.06 16.02 -6.79
N LEU A 411 -17.16 15.98 -6.04
CA LEU A 411 -18.05 14.83 -6.04
C LEU A 411 -19.03 14.94 -7.21
N SER A 412 -18.94 14.03 -8.18
CA SER A 412 -19.85 13.99 -9.33
C SER A 412 -19.75 12.66 -10.08
N ASP A 413 -20.89 12.20 -10.61
CA ASP A 413 -20.98 11.07 -11.54
C ASP A 413 -21.00 11.51 -13.01
N ASP A 414 -20.85 12.82 -13.27
CA ASP A 414 -20.86 13.36 -14.63
C ASP A 414 -19.50 13.15 -15.33
N ASN A 415 -19.49 12.27 -16.33
CA ASN A 415 -18.33 12.04 -17.17
C ASN A 415 -18.03 13.20 -18.13
N ALA A 416 -19.02 14.03 -18.47
CA ALA A 416 -18.81 15.23 -19.28
C ALA A 416 -18.00 16.26 -18.48
N LEU A 417 -18.28 16.43 -17.19
CA LEU A 417 -17.47 17.22 -16.27
C LEU A 417 -16.01 16.74 -16.24
N ARG A 418 -15.76 15.44 -16.11
CA ARG A 418 -14.38 14.88 -16.15
C ARG A 418 -13.65 15.24 -17.44
N THR A 419 -14.33 15.04 -18.57
CA THR A 419 -13.78 15.33 -19.90
C THR A 419 -13.50 16.82 -20.07
N ARG A 420 -14.38 17.69 -19.57
CA ARG A 420 -14.18 19.15 -19.57
C ARG A 420 -12.98 19.54 -18.71
N LEU A 421 -12.91 19.05 -17.47
CA LEU A 421 -11.82 19.38 -16.55
C LEU A 421 -10.46 18.84 -17.02
N ALA A 422 -10.40 17.70 -17.74
CA ALA A 422 -9.17 17.21 -18.35
C ALA A 422 -8.54 18.22 -19.33
N LYS A 423 -9.38 18.96 -20.07
CA LYS A 423 -8.94 20.02 -21.01
C LYS A 423 -8.34 21.25 -20.32
N THR A 424 -8.50 21.43 -19.01
CA THR A 424 -7.91 22.57 -18.28
C THR A 424 -6.40 22.47 -18.13
N GLY A 425 -5.81 21.31 -18.38
CA GLY A 425 -4.40 21.09 -18.02
C GLY A 425 -4.20 20.58 -16.59
N LEU A 426 -5.17 20.84 -15.71
CA LEU A 426 -5.03 20.77 -14.26
C LEU A 426 -5.62 19.51 -13.62
N TYR A 427 -6.33 18.68 -14.40
CA TYR A 427 -6.87 17.41 -13.91
C TYR A 427 -5.76 16.47 -13.44
N GLY A 428 -6.04 15.76 -12.36
CA GLY A 428 -5.13 14.85 -11.67
C GLY A 428 -4.02 15.53 -10.87
N GLU A 429 -3.97 16.86 -10.85
CA GLU A 429 -2.96 17.66 -10.15
C GLU A 429 -3.59 18.65 -9.17
N ARG A 430 -4.49 19.47 -9.69
CA ARG A 430 -5.17 20.54 -8.97
C ARG A 430 -6.68 20.31 -8.90
N VAL A 431 -7.21 19.41 -9.74
CA VAL A 431 -8.61 18.97 -9.66
C VAL A 431 -8.72 17.48 -9.94
N ALA A 432 -9.56 16.78 -9.18
CA ALA A 432 -10.00 15.43 -9.50
C ALA A 432 -11.51 15.34 -9.26
N VAL A 433 -12.17 14.49 -10.04
CA VAL A 433 -13.59 14.18 -9.84
C VAL A 433 -13.67 12.76 -9.28
N LEU A 434 -14.48 12.58 -8.25
CA LEU A 434 -14.76 11.27 -7.68
C LEU A 434 -16.27 11.05 -7.73
N THR A 435 -16.69 9.83 -8.06
CA THR A 435 -18.07 9.43 -7.83
C THR A 435 -18.42 9.63 -6.35
N PRO A 436 -19.59 10.21 -6.03
CA PRO A 436 -20.03 10.40 -4.64
C PRO A 436 -19.88 9.12 -3.83
N LYS A 437 -19.26 9.23 -2.64
CA LYS A 437 -19.02 8.11 -1.73
C LYS A 437 -19.79 8.31 -0.44
N SER A 438 -20.24 7.21 0.16
CA SER A 438 -20.88 7.21 1.48
C SER A 438 -19.91 7.56 2.62
N GLU A 439 -18.62 7.28 2.42
CA GLU A 439 -17.54 7.57 3.36
C GLU A 439 -16.36 8.21 2.61
N LEU A 440 -15.83 9.30 3.16
CA LEU A 440 -14.64 9.99 2.69
C LEU A 440 -13.54 9.88 3.76
N PRO A 441 -12.26 9.99 3.38
CA PRO A 441 -11.17 9.98 4.34
C PRO A 441 -11.34 11.08 5.38
N ARG A 442 -10.83 10.85 6.58
CA ARG A 442 -10.87 11.83 7.65
C ARG A 442 -9.86 12.95 7.40
N TYR A 443 -10.21 14.15 7.84
CA TYR A 443 -9.29 15.26 8.09
C TYR A 443 -8.52 15.84 6.90
N PHE A 444 -8.85 15.48 5.66
CA PHE A 444 -8.08 15.95 4.51
C PHE A 444 -8.50 17.35 4.03
N ALA A 445 -9.77 17.71 4.16
CA ALA A 445 -10.32 18.92 3.53
C ALA A 445 -10.06 20.14 4.42
N ASN A 446 -9.24 21.08 3.94
CA ASN A 446 -9.14 22.42 4.52
C ASN A 446 -10.48 23.15 4.40
N ILE A 447 -11.11 23.04 3.23
CA ILE A 447 -12.37 23.70 2.90
C ILE A 447 -13.36 22.67 2.36
N ILE A 448 -14.61 22.74 2.79
CA ILE A 448 -15.72 22.05 2.13
C ILE A 448 -16.65 23.12 1.56
N PHE A 449 -16.80 23.16 0.25
CA PHE A 449 -17.80 23.97 -0.43
C PHE A 449 -19.10 23.16 -0.53
N GLY A 450 -20.14 23.58 0.19
CA GLY A 450 -21.39 22.84 0.33
C GLY A 450 -22.23 23.32 1.51
N SER A 451 -23.27 22.55 1.86
CA SER A 451 -24.22 22.91 2.92
C SER A 451 -23.81 22.46 4.32
N LYS A 452 -22.92 21.47 4.44
CA LYS A 452 -22.39 20.92 5.70
C LYS A 452 -21.14 20.08 5.45
N ALA A 453 -20.44 19.76 6.53
CA ALA A 453 -19.38 18.74 6.48
C ALA A 453 -19.95 17.35 6.15
N ILE A 454 -19.16 16.55 5.42
CA ILE A 454 -19.47 15.15 5.12
C ILE A 454 -18.56 14.25 5.96
N GLY A 455 -19.16 13.45 6.85
CA GLY A 455 -18.42 12.57 7.76
C GLY A 455 -17.37 13.35 8.55
N ASP A 456 -16.15 12.81 8.60
CA ASP A 456 -15.00 13.42 9.27
C ASP A 456 -14.03 14.13 8.30
N ALA A 457 -14.43 14.37 7.05
CA ALA A 457 -13.55 14.89 6.00
C ALA A 457 -12.95 16.27 6.31
N LEU A 458 -13.71 17.12 7.02
CA LEU A 458 -13.27 18.46 7.39
C LEU A 458 -12.07 18.39 8.34
N ARG A 459 -10.94 19.02 8.04
CA ARG A 459 -9.77 18.97 8.91
C ARG A 459 -10.03 19.60 10.29
N PRO A 460 -9.43 19.07 11.36
CA PRO A 460 -9.33 19.78 12.63
C PRO A 460 -8.48 21.06 12.49
N LEU A 461 -8.55 21.91 13.51
CA LEU A 461 -7.73 23.13 13.61
C LEU A 461 -7.95 24.06 12.41
N GLY A 462 -9.18 24.58 12.29
CA GLY A 462 -9.51 25.67 11.37
C GLY A 462 -10.06 25.24 10.02
N GLY A 463 -10.42 23.97 9.81
CA GLY A 463 -11.16 23.54 8.62
C GLY A 463 -12.50 24.27 8.53
N LYS A 464 -12.92 24.70 7.33
CA LYS A 464 -14.17 25.46 7.16
C LYS A 464 -15.16 24.83 6.19
N VAL A 465 -16.44 25.02 6.46
CA VAL A 465 -17.53 24.77 5.51
C VAL A 465 -18.02 26.12 4.98
N VAL A 466 -18.04 26.27 3.67
CA VAL A 466 -18.48 27.48 2.97
C VAL A 466 -19.63 27.12 2.04
N SER A 467 -20.73 27.85 2.10
CA SER A 467 -21.88 27.64 1.20
C SER A 467 -21.51 27.98 -0.24
N LEU A 468 -22.26 27.43 -1.21
CA LEU A 468 -22.06 27.74 -2.63
C LEU A 468 -22.40 29.19 -3.00
N GLU A 469 -22.99 29.96 -2.07
CA GLU A 469 -23.24 31.40 -2.18
C GLU A 469 -22.13 32.26 -1.53
N GLY A 470 -21.05 31.63 -1.07
CA GLY A 470 -19.89 32.28 -0.47
C GLY A 470 -20.13 32.76 0.97
N ARG A 471 -20.87 31.99 1.78
CA ARG A 471 -21.07 32.25 3.21
C ARG A 471 -20.37 31.21 4.07
N LEU A 472 -19.58 31.64 5.06
CA LEU A 472 -19.03 30.74 6.07
C LEU A 472 -20.17 30.12 6.90
N ILE A 473 -20.22 28.79 6.95
CA ILE A 473 -21.22 28.01 7.70
C ILE A 473 -20.61 27.52 9.02
N GLU A 474 -19.42 26.93 8.96
CA GLU A 474 -18.79 26.26 10.10
C GLU A 474 -17.28 26.46 10.06
N THR A 475 -16.66 26.58 11.22
CA THR A 475 -15.21 26.42 11.40
C THR A 475 -14.96 25.35 12.45
N ARG A 476 -14.25 24.28 12.08
CA ARG A 476 -13.93 23.16 12.96
C ARG A 476 -12.79 23.53 13.91
N GLY A 477 -13.01 23.33 15.20
CA GLY A 477 -11.99 23.47 16.23
C GLY A 477 -10.94 22.34 16.22
N PRO A 478 -10.04 22.31 17.21
CA PRO A 478 -9.13 21.18 17.42
C PRO A 478 -9.89 19.90 17.77
N LEU A 479 -9.23 18.74 17.60
CA LEU A 479 -9.73 17.48 18.16
C LEU A 479 -9.65 17.55 19.68
N THR A 480 -10.80 17.43 20.36
CA THR A 480 -10.85 17.45 21.82
C THR A 480 -9.96 16.35 22.40
N GLY A 481 -9.00 16.74 23.25
CA GLY A 481 -8.02 15.84 23.86
C GLY A 481 -6.74 15.65 23.07
N SER A 482 -6.65 16.09 21.81
CA SER A 482 -5.38 16.05 21.07
C SER A 482 -4.32 16.98 21.68
N THR A 483 -3.04 16.64 21.48
CA THR A 483 -1.90 17.33 22.10
C THR A 483 -0.92 17.88 21.06
N ASN A 484 -0.15 18.90 21.47
CA ASN A 484 1.03 19.40 20.74
C ASN A 484 2.30 18.81 21.36
N TYR A 485 3.37 18.68 20.57
CA TYR A 485 4.67 18.20 21.03
C TYR A 485 5.80 19.14 20.61
N LEU A 486 6.65 19.57 21.55
CA LEU A 486 7.68 20.58 21.32
C LEU A 486 9.09 20.02 21.08
N ALA A 487 9.22 18.71 20.87
CA ALA A 487 10.49 18.01 20.69
C ALA A 487 11.46 18.19 21.89
N ASP A 488 10.89 18.17 23.10
CA ASP A 488 11.57 18.39 24.37
C ASP A 488 11.91 17.10 25.12
N TRP A 489 11.57 15.93 24.57
CA TRP A 489 11.71 14.62 25.19
C TRP A 489 10.95 14.47 26.52
N ASN A 490 9.84 15.19 26.68
CA ASN A 490 8.88 14.96 27.74
C ASN A 490 7.78 13.99 27.31
N ALA A 491 7.16 13.32 28.27
CA ALA A 491 5.94 12.54 28.00
C ALA A 491 4.87 13.47 27.40
N ASN A 492 4.18 12.98 26.37
CA ASN A 492 3.13 13.72 25.67
C ASN A 492 1.99 12.75 25.35
N GLU A 493 1.11 12.56 26.32
CA GLU A 493 0.03 11.58 26.19
C GLU A 493 -1.11 12.15 25.35
N ASP A 494 -1.17 11.72 24.08
CA ASP A 494 -2.33 11.95 23.23
C ASP A 494 -3.33 10.78 23.39
N PRO A 495 -4.47 10.98 24.08
CA PRO A 495 -5.42 9.91 24.36
C PRO A 495 -6.07 9.35 23.09
N LEU A 496 -6.15 10.12 22.01
CA LEU A 496 -6.80 9.72 20.75
C LEU A 496 -5.93 8.77 19.91
N VAL A 497 -4.63 8.69 20.20
CA VAL A 497 -3.71 7.75 19.52
C VAL A 497 -3.75 6.41 20.25
N GLN A 498 -4.58 5.49 19.78
CA GLN A 498 -4.78 4.17 20.41
C GLN A 498 -4.83 3.06 19.37
N ALA A 499 -4.22 1.91 19.66
CA ALA A 499 -4.28 0.72 18.81
C ALA A 499 -5.72 0.15 18.74
N PRO A 500 -6.11 -0.48 17.61
CA PRO A 500 -5.33 -0.61 16.38
C PRO A 500 -5.21 0.71 15.60
N LEU A 501 -4.15 0.86 14.80
CA LEU A 501 -3.88 2.06 14.00
C LEU A 501 -3.87 1.76 12.49
N GLY A 502 -4.55 2.56 11.67
CA GLY A 502 -4.57 2.45 10.20
C GLY A 502 -4.00 3.70 9.52
N VAL A 503 -3.59 3.59 8.26
CA VAL A 503 -3.00 4.67 7.46
C VAL A 503 -4.02 5.76 7.16
N LEU A 504 -3.66 7.01 7.50
CA LEU A 504 -4.43 8.22 7.19
C LEU A 504 -4.01 8.80 5.84
N TRP A 505 -2.70 8.94 5.62
CA TRP A 505 -2.10 9.40 4.38
C TRP A 505 -0.66 8.90 4.25
N PHE A 506 -0.12 8.91 3.03
CA PHE A 506 1.30 8.68 2.78
C PHE A 506 1.82 9.47 1.56
N ASP A 507 3.08 9.89 1.62
CA ASP A 507 3.78 10.58 0.53
C ASP A 507 5.32 10.56 0.72
N ASP A 508 6.09 10.78 -0.35
CA ASP A 508 7.55 10.99 -0.31
C ASP A 508 7.95 12.47 -0.48
N ALA A 509 6.98 13.38 -0.38
CA ALA A 509 7.20 14.81 -0.42
C ALA A 509 7.84 15.39 0.86
N LEU A 510 7.66 14.72 2.02
CA LEU A 510 8.11 15.20 3.31
C LEU A 510 9.61 15.03 3.55
N SER A 511 10.15 15.97 4.31
CA SER A 511 11.55 16.07 4.74
C SER A 511 12.12 14.84 5.45
N ASN A 512 13.44 14.75 5.43
CA ASN A 512 14.28 13.60 5.70
C ASN A 512 14.88 13.54 7.11
N PHE A 513 14.34 12.64 7.93
CA PHE A 513 14.68 12.49 9.33
C PHE A 513 15.77 11.46 9.64
N LYS A 514 16.76 11.31 8.77
CA LYS A 514 17.93 10.50 9.12
C LYS A 514 18.75 11.26 10.18
N ARG A 515 18.74 10.80 11.44
CA ARG A 515 19.49 11.35 12.60
C ARG A 515 19.24 12.84 12.89
N SER A 516 18.18 13.42 12.37
CA SER A 516 17.78 14.82 12.60
C SER A 516 17.22 15.01 14.02
N PRO A 517 17.03 16.27 14.50
CA PRO A 517 16.22 16.55 15.68
C PRO A 517 14.82 15.93 15.59
N GLN A 518 14.17 15.71 16.73
CA GLN A 518 12.77 15.30 16.72
C GLN A 518 11.88 16.39 16.09
N PRO A 519 10.84 16.01 15.33
CA PRO A 519 9.88 16.97 14.81
C PRO A 519 9.09 17.60 15.95
N LYS A 520 8.79 18.89 15.80
CA LYS A 520 7.76 19.55 16.62
C LYS A 520 6.41 19.37 15.94
N ILE A 521 5.36 19.14 16.71
CA ILE A 521 3.98 19.08 16.25
C ILE A 521 3.20 20.16 16.99
N VAL A 522 2.81 21.23 16.28
CA VAL A 522 2.14 22.38 16.87
C VAL A 522 0.95 22.77 15.99
N ASP A 523 -0.26 22.70 16.55
CA ASP A 523 -1.50 23.15 15.92
C ASP A 523 -1.72 22.55 14.52
N GLY A 524 -1.45 21.25 14.41
CA GLY A 524 -1.65 20.49 13.16
C GLY A 524 -0.52 20.67 12.15
N VAL A 525 0.60 21.26 12.56
CA VAL A 525 1.78 21.46 11.71
C VAL A 525 2.98 20.71 12.29
N MET A 526 3.59 19.87 11.46
CA MET A 526 4.88 19.25 11.73
C MET A 526 6.00 20.16 11.23
N ILE A 527 6.91 20.51 12.14
CA ILE A 527 8.06 21.38 11.89
C ILE A 527 9.33 20.54 12.05
N THR A 528 10.12 20.54 10.97
CA THR A 528 11.17 19.56 10.71
C THR A 528 12.45 20.29 10.36
N ALA A 529 13.63 19.81 10.75
CA ALA A 529 14.90 20.41 10.36
C ALA A 529 15.92 19.31 10.04
N ASP A 530 16.12 19.05 8.75
CA ASP A 530 16.94 17.94 8.29
C ASP A 530 18.43 18.25 8.42
N LYS A 531 19.26 17.21 8.33
CA LYS A 531 20.70 17.37 8.16
C LYS A 531 21.07 17.45 6.69
N ASP A 532 22.03 18.30 6.34
CA ASP A 532 22.60 18.33 4.99
C ASP A 532 23.57 17.15 4.79
N TRP A 533 23.02 15.99 4.41
CA TRP A 533 23.77 14.76 4.17
C TRP A 533 24.69 14.83 2.94
N LEU A 534 24.45 15.77 2.04
CA LEU A 534 25.11 15.87 0.74
C LEU A 534 26.28 16.87 0.74
N ASP A 535 26.37 17.76 1.73
CA ASP A 535 27.51 18.65 1.90
C ASP A 535 28.82 17.86 2.07
N ALA A 536 29.72 18.00 1.09
CA ALA A 536 31.03 17.37 1.09
C ALA A 536 32.06 18.15 1.93
N THR A 537 31.83 19.44 2.18
CA THR A 537 32.82 20.36 2.77
C THR A 537 33.05 20.14 4.26
N ASN A 538 32.09 19.52 4.96
CA ASN A 538 32.15 19.28 6.40
C ASN A 538 32.57 17.83 6.77
N ARG A 539 32.99 17.00 5.80
CA ARG A 539 33.28 15.57 6.04
C ARG A 539 34.66 15.32 6.67
N LYS A 540 34.92 15.85 7.87
CA LYS A 540 36.13 15.55 8.66
C LYS A 540 35.79 14.70 9.90
N GLY A 541 35.89 13.38 9.80
CA GLY A 541 35.70 12.48 10.96
C GLY A 541 34.33 11.79 11.01
N LYS A 542 33.85 11.44 12.21
CA LYS A 542 32.80 10.42 12.42
C LYS A 542 31.36 10.84 12.09
N VAL A 543 31.05 12.13 11.89
CA VAL A 543 29.89 12.71 11.16
C VAL A 543 29.61 14.14 11.66
N ASP A 544 29.81 15.13 10.78
CA ASP A 544 29.69 16.57 11.06
C ASP A 544 28.71 17.23 10.04
N TYR A 545 27.40 17.24 10.31
CA TYR A 545 26.41 17.83 9.39
C TYR A 545 25.77 19.08 9.98
N ARG A 546 25.55 20.08 9.13
CA ARG A 546 24.71 21.25 9.42
C ARG A 546 23.23 20.91 9.25
N LEU A 547 22.37 21.71 9.86
CA LEU A 547 20.94 21.64 9.61
C LEU A 547 20.57 22.41 8.35
N LEU A 548 19.56 21.93 7.65
CA LEU A 548 18.84 22.65 6.61
C LEU A 548 17.75 23.54 7.23
N ALA A 549 17.18 24.41 6.40
CA ALA A 549 16.06 25.25 6.79
C ALA A 549 14.86 24.42 7.24
N PRO A 550 14.09 24.88 8.25
CA PRO A 550 12.97 24.10 8.71
C PRO A 550 11.89 23.95 7.65
N VAL A 551 11.39 22.73 7.47
CA VAL A 551 10.25 22.43 6.60
C VAL A 551 9.00 22.28 7.45
N PHE A 552 7.94 22.97 7.03
CA PHE A 552 6.63 22.97 7.67
C PHE A 552 5.69 22.10 6.84
N SER A 553 4.95 21.23 7.50
CA SER A 553 4.04 20.30 6.82
C SER A 553 2.76 20.08 7.60
N ASP A 554 1.66 19.84 6.89
CA ASP A 554 0.36 19.53 7.48
C ASP A 554 0.29 18.07 7.91
N ILE A 555 0.04 17.84 9.20
CA ILE A 555 0.04 16.48 9.75
C ILE A 555 -1.12 15.61 9.27
N TYR A 556 -2.20 16.21 8.76
CA TYR A 556 -3.38 15.47 8.33
C TYR A 556 -3.37 15.11 6.83
N THR A 557 -2.49 15.75 6.04
CA THR A 557 -2.43 15.56 4.59
C THR A 557 -1.03 15.23 4.07
N GLY A 558 0.01 15.40 4.89
CA GLY A 558 1.41 15.26 4.49
C GLY A 558 1.91 16.36 3.55
N ARG A 559 1.09 17.39 3.27
CA ARG A 559 1.46 18.46 2.34
C ARG A 559 2.53 19.37 2.98
N VAL A 560 3.61 19.61 2.23
CA VAL A 560 4.59 20.65 2.57
C VAL A 560 3.95 22.03 2.37
N LEU A 561 4.03 22.85 3.40
CA LEU A 561 3.45 24.20 3.42
C LEU A 561 4.39 25.19 2.73
N ASP A 562 3.82 26.07 1.91
CA ASP A 562 4.57 27.15 1.26
C ASP A 562 4.95 28.27 2.25
N GLU A 563 5.83 29.17 1.84
CA GLU A 563 6.35 30.28 2.67
C GLU A 563 5.30 31.27 3.17
N TYR A 564 4.12 31.32 2.54
CA TYR A 564 3.00 32.20 2.89
C TYR A 564 2.05 31.57 3.93
N GLU A 565 2.19 30.27 4.17
CA GLU A 565 1.35 29.54 5.12
C GLU A 565 1.98 29.52 6.52
N GLN A 566 1.13 29.63 7.54
CA GLN A 566 1.51 29.57 8.96
C GLN A 566 2.56 30.63 9.38
N PRO A 567 2.35 31.93 9.08
CA PRO A 567 3.34 32.97 9.34
C PRO A 567 3.71 33.10 10.83
N GLU A 568 2.76 32.88 11.74
CA GLU A 568 3.02 32.93 13.19
C GLU A 568 3.93 31.80 13.65
N LEU A 569 3.69 30.57 13.18
CA LEU A 569 4.56 29.43 13.48
C LEU A 569 5.93 29.58 12.82
N ARG A 570 6.01 30.13 11.62
CA ARG A 570 7.28 30.44 10.94
C ARG A 570 8.08 31.51 11.69
N ALA A 571 7.43 32.56 12.18
CA ALA A 571 8.09 33.57 13.01
C ALA A 571 8.68 32.96 14.30
N LYS A 572 7.98 31.98 14.89
CA LYS A 572 8.40 31.34 16.15
C LYS A 572 9.42 30.21 15.96
N PHE A 573 9.31 29.43 14.89
CA PHE A 573 10.04 28.16 14.72
C PHE A 573 10.77 28.04 13.37
N GLY A 574 10.76 29.08 12.54
CA GLY A 574 11.35 29.08 11.20
C GLY A 574 12.88 29.23 11.17
N THR A 575 13.52 29.39 12.33
CA THR A 575 14.96 29.60 12.44
C THR A 575 15.61 28.46 13.23
N VAL A 576 16.69 27.90 12.68
CA VAL A 576 17.59 26.95 13.34
C VAL A 576 19.04 27.36 13.07
N ASP A 577 19.97 26.90 13.90
CA ASP A 577 21.39 27.08 13.63
C ASP A 577 21.85 26.18 12.48
N GLN A 578 22.07 26.81 11.32
CA GLN A 578 22.55 26.16 10.10
C GLN A 578 24.07 26.24 9.94
N GLN A 579 24.77 26.99 10.79
CA GLN A 579 26.20 27.21 10.64
C GLN A 579 27.00 26.20 11.47
N SER A 580 26.54 25.91 12.68
CA SER A 580 27.21 24.97 13.57
C SER A 580 27.00 23.53 13.11
N ILE A 581 28.09 22.77 13.17
CA ILE A 581 28.04 21.31 13.07
C ILE A 581 27.20 20.76 14.22
N GLN A 582 26.20 19.96 13.88
CA GLN A 582 25.35 19.32 14.87
C GLN A 582 25.92 17.98 15.31
N GLN A 583 25.53 17.57 16.52
CA GLN A 583 25.81 16.23 17.02
C GLN A 583 25.39 15.14 16.03
N ALA A 584 26.12 14.03 15.99
CA ALA A 584 25.88 12.97 15.02
C ALA A 584 24.46 12.35 15.13
N GLN A 585 23.89 12.29 16.33
CA GLN A 585 22.59 11.67 16.65
C GLN A 585 21.86 12.48 17.74
N TYR A 586 20.54 12.63 17.61
CA TYR A 586 19.69 13.18 18.68
C TYR A 586 19.02 12.03 19.43
N ARG A 587 18.92 12.12 20.76
CA ARG A 587 18.41 11.04 21.61
C ARG A 587 17.65 11.57 22.82
N PRO A 588 16.75 10.77 23.39
CA PRO A 588 16.25 11.02 24.73
C PRO A 588 17.42 11.09 25.72
N PRO A 589 17.39 11.97 26.73
CA PRO A 589 18.42 12.04 27.77
C PRO A 589 18.66 10.73 28.52
N THR A 590 17.68 9.82 28.51
CA THR A 590 17.76 8.50 29.14
C THR A 590 18.60 7.49 28.35
N GLN A 591 18.81 7.71 27.04
CA GLN A 591 19.61 6.81 26.21
C GLN A 591 21.09 7.19 26.25
N LYS A 592 21.91 6.33 26.85
CA LYS A 592 23.37 6.56 27.01
C LYS A 592 24.24 5.96 25.90
N ASN A 593 23.75 4.94 25.19
CA ASN A 593 24.49 4.25 24.12
C ASN A 593 23.85 4.54 22.75
N ASP A 594 24.68 4.98 21.80
CA ASP A 594 24.27 5.39 20.46
C ASP A 594 23.85 4.23 19.54
N TRP A 595 24.46 3.05 19.73
CA TRP A 595 24.40 1.94 18.76
C TRP A 595 23.77 0.67 19.30
N ALA A 596 23.82 0.48 20.61
CA ALA A 596 23.23 -0.65 21.32
C ALA A 596 22.55 -0.13 22.60
N PRO A 597 21.42 0.59 22.47
CA PRO A 597 20.68 1.03 23.64
C PRO A 597 20.16 -0.16 24.45
N ASP A 598 20.00 0.04 25.76
CA ASP A 598 19.38 -0.95 26.65
C ASP A 598 17.94 -1.26 26.20
N GLN A 599 17.43 -2.40 26.67
CA GLN A 599 16.04 -2.78 26.45
C GLN A 599 15.08 -1.75 27.07
N PRO A 600 13.89 -1.50 26.45
CA PRO A 600 12.91 -0.56 26.96
C PRO A 600 12.51 -0.88 28.40
N LYS A 601 12.51 0.14 29.27
CA LYS A 601 12.02 0.03 30.66
C LYS A 601 10.67 0.72 30.77
N ALA A 602 9.61 0.01 30.42
CA ALA A 602 8.28 0.59 30.25
C ALA A 602 7.38 0.46 31.49
N GLY A 603 7.93 0.38 32.70
CA GLY A 603 7.15 0.26 33.95
C GLY A 603 6.57 -1.15 34.18
N PHE A 604 5.40 -1.22 34.82
CA PHE A 604 4.70 -2.48 35.16
C PHE A 604 3.37 -2.61 34.44
N ARG A 605 2.95 -3.84 34.15
CA ARG A 605 1.61 -4.19 33.63
C ARG A 605 0.95 -5.25 34.52
N ILE A 606 -0.36 -5.41 34.36
CA ILE A 606 -1.05 -6.63 34.77
C ILE A 606 -0.93 -7.64 33.63
N ASN A 607 -0.35 -8.80 33.90
CA ASN A 607 -0.21 -9.86 32.89
C ASN A 607 -1.63 -10.31 32.44
N PRO A 608 -1.94 -10.26 31.13
CA PRO A 608 -3.29 -10.57 30.66
C PRO A 608 -3.65 -12.06 30.76
N LEU A 609 -2.66 -12.94 30.98
CA LEU A 609 -2.86 -14.37 31.16
C LEU A 609 -3.09 -14.74 32.62
N THR A 610 -2.27 -14.22 33.53
CA THR A 610 -2.25 -14.63 34.95
C THR A 610 -2.94 -13.65 35.89
N LEU A 611 -3.17 -12.40 35.45
CA LEU A 611 -3.62 -11.26 36.25
C LEU A 611 -2.65 -10.84 37.37
N GLU A 612 -1.43 -11.39 37.38
CA GLU A 612 -0.36 -10.97 38.28
C GLU A 612 0.31 -9.69 37.76
N GLN A 613 0.74 -8.82 38.67
CA GLN A 613 1.54 -7.66 38.30
C GLN A 613 2.96 -8.09 37.91
N GLU A 614 3.45 -7.61 36.77
CA GLU A 614 4.78 -7.93 36.27
C GLU A 614 5.47 -6.70 35.63
N PRO A 615 6.80 -6.68 35.52
CA PRO A 615 7.49 -5.72 34.69
C PRO A 615 6.99 -5.79 33.24
N ARG A 616 6.69 -4.65 32.64
CA ARG A 616 6.28 -4.56 31.24
C ARG A 616 7.50 -4.83 30.36
N VAL A 617 7.47 -5.97 29.66
CA VAL A 617 8.49 -6.38 28.70
C VAL A 617 7.80 -6.68 27.37
N PHE A 618 8.41 -6.24 26.28
CA PHE A 618 7.94 -6.49 24.92
C PHE A 618 9.14 -6.62 23.96
N PRO A 619 8.99 -7.37 22.85
CA PRO A 619 10.06 -7.55 21.88
C PRO A 619 10.52 -6.22 21.31
N LYS A 620 11.82 -5.98 21.43
CA LYS A 620 12.56 -4.99 20.64
C LYS A 620 13.80 -5.68 20.10
N SER A 621 13.81 -5.93 18.79
CA SER A 621 15.01 -6.38 18.10
C SER A 621 15.99 -5.21 17.94
N TYR A 622 17.03 -5.37 17.11
CA TYR A 622 18.05 -4.33 16.96
C TYR A 622 17.49 -2.99 16.40
N GLY A 623 18.03 -1.88 16.92
CA GLY A 623 17.73 -0.51 16.49
C GLY A 623 18.57 0.51 17.25
N CYS A 624 19.04 1.56 16.54
CA CYS A 624 19.89 2.60 17.14
C CYS A 624 19.12 3.59 18.03
N ASP A 625 17.79 3.64 17.97
CA ASP A 625 16.98 4.25 19.02
C ASP A 625 16.57 3.19 20.05
N GLY A 626 16.65 3.55 21.33
CA GLY A 626 16.17 2.75 22.45
C GLY A 626 14.66 2.86 22.65
N GLY A 627 13.99 3.67 21.83
CA GLY A 627 12.61 4.06 21.98
C GLY A 627 12.40 5.26 22.89
N PHE A 628 11.17 5.76 22.90
CA PHE A 628 10.75 6.87 23.73
C PHE A 628 9.33 6.64 24.26
N ASP A 629 9.14 6.93 25.54
CA ASP A 629 7.87 6.78 26.24
C ASP A 629 7.11 8.11 26.26
N TYR A 630 6.04 8.20 25.48
CA TYR A 630 5.17 9.37 25.45
C TYR A 630 4.09 9.35 26.54
N GLY A 631 4.12 8.42 27.49
CA GLY A 631 3.11 8.27 28.54
C GLY A 631 2.09 7.18 28.21
N GLY A 632 1.34 7.31 27.11
CA GLY A 632 0.38 6.29 26.65
C GLY A 632 0.94 5.34 25.59
N ILE A 633 1.76 5.86 24.68
CA ILE A 633 2.38 5.11 23.58
C ILE A 633 3.89 5.12 23.74
N PHE A 634 4.52 3.97 23.55
CA PHE A 634 5.97 3.84 23.46
C PHE A 634 6.34 3.59 21.99
N THR A 635 7.13 4.46 21.37
CA THR A 635 7.54 4.30 19.96
C THR A 635 9.02 3.96 19.88
N PHE A 636 9.43 3.18 18.88
CA PHE A 636 10.80 2.70 18.76
C PHE A 636 11.10 2.06 17.39
N ARG A 637 12.37 1.72 17.18
CA ARG A 637 12.83 0.82 16.13
C ARG A 637 13.01 -0.60 16.65
N SER A 638 12.36 -1.53 15.97
CA SER A 638 12.51 -2.98 16.13
C SER A 638 12.56 -3.57 14.72
N GLY A 639 13.73 -3.48 14.07
CA GLY A 639 13.87 -3.77 12.64
C GLY A 639 13.23 -2.71 11.73
N THR A 640 11.94 -2.46 11.87
CA THR A 640 11.16 -1.40 11.20
C THR A 640 10.78 -0.31 12.21
N ALA A 641 9.97 0.67 11.78
CA ALA A 641 9.23 1.49 12.73
C ALA A 641 8.26 0.61 13.53
N ALA A 642 8.12 0.86 14.84
CA ALA A 642 7.29 0.07 15.72
C ALA A 642 6.74 0.91 16.88
N PHE A 643 5.68 0.43 17.51
CA PHE A 643 5.12 1.02 18.72
C PHE A 643 4.49 -0.03 19.63
N TYR A 644 4.32 0.35 20.89
CA TYR A 644 3.60 -0.38 21.92
C TYR A 644 2.60 0.58 22.56
N ASP A 645 1.32 0.21 22.55
CA ASP A 645 0.27 0.96 23.24
C ASP A 645 0.08 0.41 24.65
N LYS A 646 0.46 1.21 25.66
CA LYS A 646 0.35 0.84 27.07
C LYS A 646 -1.09 0.88 27.58
N LYS A 647 -2.00 1.59 26.90
CA LYS A 647 -3.42 1.67 27.30
C LYS A 647 -4.14 0.36 27.10
N VAL A 648 -3.75 -0.41 26.09
CA VAL A 648 -4.33 -1.72 25.78
C VAL A 648 -3.37 -2.88 26.00
N GLU A 649 -2.10 -2.61 26.28
CA GLU A 649 -1.00 -3.59 26.24
C GLU A 649 -0.98 -4.29 24.89
N SER A 650 -0.65 -3.56 23.82
CA SER A 650 -0.84 -4.08 22.46
C SER A 650 0.08 -5.24 22.06
N GLY A 651 1.19 -5.46 22.78
CA GLY A 651 2.37 -6.10 22.21
C GLY A 651 3.10 -5.15 21.25
N THR A 652 4.23 -5.59 20.68
CA THR A 652 4.98 -4.79 19.70
C THR A 652 4.28 -4.86 18.35
N ILE A 653 3.72 -3.74 17.89
CA ILE A 653 3.14 -3.59 16.56
C ILE A 653 4.21 -3.01 15.64
N HIS A 654 4.47 -3.70 14.52
CA HIS A 654 5.44 -3.27 13.52
C HIS A 654 4.75 -2.50 12.40
N ILE A 655 5.18 -1.26 12.17
CA ILE A 655 4.84 -0.49 10.99
C ILE A 655 5.80 -0.94 9.88
N SER A 656 5.45 -2.04 9.23
CA SER A 656 6.33 -2.64 8.25
C SER A 656 6.33 -1.91 6.92
N GLY A 657 7.48 -1.90 6.27
CA GLY A 657 7.71 -1.22 5.00
C GLY A 657 8.61 -0.01 5.14
N PRO A 658 8.32 1.01 5.98
CA PRO A 658 9.21 2.13 6.20
C PRO A 658 10.39 1.75 7.11
N ARG A 659 11.57 2.29 6.78
CA ARG A 659 12.70 2.37 7.69
C ARG A 659 12.34 3.29 8.85
N SER A 660 12.82 3.01 10.06
CA SER A 660 12.89 3.98 11.16
C SER A 660 14.26 4.64 11.24
N GLY A 661 14.26 5.93 11.60
CA GLY A 661 15.47 6.72 11.81
C GLY A 661 16.35 6.17 12.92
N CYS A 662 17.58 6.67 13.04
CA CYS A 662 18.36 6.39 14.25
C CYS A 662 17.84 7.22 15.43
N THR A 663 17.39 8.47 15.18
CA THR A 663 16.63 9.24 16.16
C THR A 663 15.19 8.75 16.14
N ASN A 664 14.60 8.52 17.31
CA ASN A 664 13.16 8.30 17.38
C ASN A 664 12.44 9.59 16.98
N SER A 665 11.70 9.56 15.87
CA SER A 665 10.89 10.67 15.39
C SER A 665 9.44 10.24 15.12
N ILE A 666 9.00 9.13 15.73
CA ILE A 666 7.63 8.65 15.61
C ILE A 666 6.85 9.25 16.76
N VAL A 667 5.99 10.23 16.47
CA VAL A 667 5.40 11.14 17.48
C VAL A 667 3.88 11.02 17.53
N PRO A 668 3.29 10.60 18.67
CA PRO A 668 1.85 10.71 18.91
C PRO A 668 1.50 12.16 19.30
N ALA A 669 0.81 12.88 18.43
CA ALA A 669 0.34 14.24 18.64
C ALA A 669 -0.69 14.64 17.57
N GLY A 670 -1.56 15.59 17.89
CA GLY A 670 -2.65 16.01 17.00
C GLY A 670 -3.70 14.92 16.76
N GLY A 671 -3.83 13.96 17.69
CA GLY A 671 -4.73 12.83 17.59
C GLY A 671 -4.33 11.74 16.60
N ILE A 672 -3.09 11.78 16.08
CA ILE A 672 -2.55 10.81 15.13
C ILE A 672 -1.12 10.38 15.49
N LEU A 673 -0.67 9.25 14.98
CA LEU A 673 0.72 8.81 15.08
C LEU A 673 1.49 9.25 13.84
N ASN A 674 2.38 10.23 14.01
CA ASN A 674 3.16 10.83 12.93
C ASN A 674 4.44 10.02 12.69
N VAL A 675 4.66 9.59 11.44
CA VAL A 675 5.83 8.80 11.03
C VAL A 675 6.54 9.51 9.87
N PRO A 676 7.58 10.31 10.16
CA PRO A 676 8.32 11.06 9.13
C PRO A 676 9.07 10.17 8.13
N TYR A 677 9.63 10.79 7.09
CA TYR A 677 10.42 10.11 6.05
C TYR A 677 11.87 9.86 6.51
N PHE A 678 12.39 8.62 6.40
CA PHE A 678 13.69 8.23 6.98
C PHE A 678 14.77 7.74 5.98
N TYR A 679 14.54 7.89 4.67
CA TYR A 679 15.25 7.10 3.66
C TYR A 679 16.41 7.78 2.95
N GLU A 680 16.49 9.11 2.94
CA GLU A 680 17.56 9.78 2.22
C GLU A 680 18.93 9.40 2.80
N GLY A 681 19.88 9.11 1.90
CA GLY A 681 21.22 8.63 2.25
C GLY A 681 21.26 7.22 2.84
N CYS A 682 20.29 6.34 2.55
CA CYS A 682 20.29 4.93 2.97
C CYS A 682 20.13 3.96 1.81
N THR A 683 20.88 2.85 1.81
CA THR A 683 20.78 1.78 0.78
C THR A 683 20.04 0.52 1.27
N CYS A 684 19.39 0.57 2.43
CA CYS A 684 18.62 -0.58 2.90
C CYS A 684 17.41 -0.81 1.99
N SER A 685 17.07 -2.08 1.78
CA SER A 685 16.01 -2.57 0.89
C SER A 685 14.59 -2.48 1.49
N TYR A 686 14.37 -1.64 2.50
CA TYR A 686 13.03 -1.44 3.05
C TYR A 686 12.07 -0.95 1.93
N PRO A 687 10.88 -1.55 1.78
CA PRO A 687 10.11 -1.40 0.55
C PRO A 687 9.32 -0.09 0.48
N LEU A 688 9.05 0.62 1.58
CA LEU A 688 8.21 1.83 1.54
C LEU A 688 9.03 3.09 1.90
N PRO A 689 9.79 3.67 0.96
CA PRO A 689 10.51 4.93 1.15
C PRO A 689 9.56 6.11 1.11
N MET A 690 8.78 6.30 2.17
CA MET A 690 7.79 7.37 2.30
C MET A 690 7.53 7.71 3.77
N GLY A 691 6.99 8.91 4.03
CA GLY A 691 6.40 9.28 5.31
C GLY A 691 4.90 8.96 5.33
N LEU A 692 4.33 8.86 6.52
CA LEU A 692 2.91 8.58 6.74
C LEU A 692 2.41 9.13 8.06
N ALA A 693 1.08 9.14 8.22
CA ALA A 693 0.44 9.21 9.53
C ALA A 693 -0.56 8.07 9.70
N LEU A 694 -0.75 7.65 10.95
CA LEU A 694 -1.73 6.63 11.34
C LEU A 694 -2.77 7.21 12.30
N TYR A 695 -4.00 6.71 12.24
CA TYR A 695 -5.10 7.11 13.13
C TYR A 695 -5.76 5.88 13.78
N SER A 696 -6.46 6.08 14.91
CA SER A 696 -7.11 4.98 15.63
C SER A 696 -8.26 4.38 14.84
N MET A 697 -8.23 3.05 14.73
CA MET A 697 -9.21 2.22 14.04
C MET A 697 -10.11 1.52 15.06
N PRO A 698 -11.34 1.15 14.66
CA PRO A 698 -12.18 0.28 15.49
C PRO A 698 -11.51 -1.08 15.71
N GLU A 699 -11.89 -1.78 16.78
CA GLU A 699 -11.25 -3.03 17.20
C GLU A 699 -11.50 -4.22 16.25
N ASP A 700 -12.42 -4.09 15.29
CA ASP A 700 -12.59 -5.07 14.22
C ASP A 700 -11.53 -4.95 13.10
N PHE A 701 -10.82 -3.82 13.02
CA PHE A 701 -9.67 -3.68 12.13
C PHE A 701 -8.59 -4.69 12.50
N GLU A 702 -8.06 -5.41 11.53
CA GLU A 702 -7.02 -6.41 11.75
C GLU A 702 -5.64 -5.79 11.85
N GLN A 703 -4.99 -6.00 12.99
CA GLN A 703 -3.63 -5.60 13.25
C GLN A 703 -3.02 -6.57 14.26
N TRP A 704 -1.87 -7.12 13.91
CA TRP A 704 -1.17 -8.13 14.70
C TRP A 704 0.07 -7.56 15.37
N ALA A 705 0.45 -8.19 16.48
CA ALA A 705 1.60 -7.82 17.28
C ALA A 705 2.43 -9.05 17.64
N THR A 706 3.68 -8.81 18.06
CA THR A 706 4.48 -9.81 18.78
C THR A 706 4.42 -9.52 20.27
N TRP A 707 3.93 -10.45 21.08
CA TRP A 707 3.81 -10.23 22.53
C TRP A 707 5.15 -10.35 23.27
N GLY A 708 5.95 -11.35 22.90
CA GLY A 708 7.19 -11.74 23.56
C GLY A 708 7.12 -13.14 24.17
N ALA A 709 8.28 -13.82 24.17
CA ALA A 709 8.40 -15.16 24.74
C ALA A 709 8.22 -15.12 26.26
N VAL A 710 7.34 -15.99 26.76
CA VAL A 710 7.15 -16.27 28.18
C VAL A 710 7.28 -17.79 28.34
N PRO A 711 8.25 -18.29 29.13
CA PRO A 711 8.43 -19.73 29.30
C PRO A 711 7.19 -20.38 29.91
N LYS A 712 6.82 -21.58 29.41
CA LYS A 712 5.63 -22.31 29.88
C LYS A 712 5.59 -22.45 31.41
N ALA A 713 6.73 -22.72 32.04
CA ALA A 713 6.85 -22.87 33.49
C ALA A 713 6.47 -21.61 34.30
N ALA A 714 6.55 -20.42 33.70
CA ALA A 714 6.22 -19.16 34.38
C ALA A 714 4.70 -18.93 34.51
N ILE A 715 3.90 -19.51 33.61
CA ILE A 715 2.44 -19.31 33.55
C ILE A 715 1.64 -20.59 33.86
N HIS A 716 2.26 -21.75 33.84
CA HIS A 716 1.58 -23.03 34.07
C HIS A 716 0.92 -23.09 35.46
N GLY A 717 -0.38 -23.38 35.49
CA GLY A 717 -1.22 -23.44 36.69
C GLY A 717 -1.71 -22.06 37.17
N LYS A 718 -1.38 -20.99 36.45
CA LYS A 718 -1.73 -19.60 36.77
C LYS A 718 -2.61 -18.93 35.73
N ILE A 719 -2.87 -19.58 34.59
CA ILE A 719 -3.65 -18.95 33.51
C ILE A 719 -5.10 -18.80 33.96
N GLN A 720 -5.55 -17.56 34.06
CA GLN A 720 -6.92 -17.18 34.38
C GLN A 720 -7.69 -16.70 33.15
N ARG A 721 -6.99 -16.15 32.16
CA ARG A 721 -7.62 -15.64 30.93
C ARG A 721 -6.73 -15.89 29.72
N ILE A 722 -7.29 -16.35 28.61
CA ILE A 722 -6.53 -16.60 27.38
C ILE A 722 -7.44 -16.71 26.17
N GLY A 723 -6.99 -16.19 25.03
CA GLY A 723 -7.53 -16.52 23.71
C GLY A 723 -6.52 -17.38 22.94
N ILE A 724 -6.99 -18.41 22.24
CA ILE A 724 -6.21 -19.17 21.27
C ILE A 724 -6.82 -18.90 19.90
N ASN A 725 -6.01 -18.39 18.97
CA ASN A 725 -6.43 -18.09 17.61
C ASN A 725 -5.74 -19.05 16.63
N LEU A 726 -6.48 -20.01 16.12
CA LEU A 726 -5.95 -21.10 15.30
C LEU A 726 -5.63 -20.57 13.89
N GLY A 727 -4.39 -20.74 13.43
CA GLY A 727 -3.94 -20.33 12.09
C GLY A 727 -3.68 -18.83 11.91
N ALA A 728 -3.82 -18.03 12.97
CA ALA A 728 -3.58 -16.59 12.95
C ALA A 728 -2.09 -16.26 12.67
N PRO A 729 -1.80 -15.07 12.12
CA PRO A 729 -0.43 -14.69 11.78
C PRO A 729 0.31 -13.96 12.91
N GLY A 730 -0.29 -13.82 14.10
CA GLY A 730 0.37 -13.22 15.26
C GLY A 730 -0.56 -13.02 16.46
N ASP A 731 0.02 -12.49 17.54
CA ASP A 731 -0.71 -12.24 18.79
C ASP A 731 -1.53 -10.96 18.70
N ARG A 732 -2.60 -10.89 19.49
CA ARG A 732 -3.38 -9.66 19.64
C ARG A 732 -4.14 -9.64 20.96
N LYS A 733 -4.13 -8.50 21.65
CA LYS A 733 -4.98 -8.28 22.82
C LYS A 733 -6.22 -7.47 22.50
N THR A 734 -7.36 -7.87 23.05
CA THR A 734 -8.61 -7.09 23.03
C THR A 734 -8.63 -6.04 24.14
N ARG A 735 -9.41 -4.98 23.94
CA ARG A 735 -9.60 -3.89 24.92
C ARG A 735 -10.24 -4.38 26.21
N ASP A 736 -11.04 -5.44 26.14
CA ASP A 736 -11.64 -6.07 27.31
C ASP A 736 -10.65 -6.91 28.13
N GLY A 737 -9.44 -7.18 27.63
CA GLY A 737 -8.34 -7.80 28.37
C GLY A 737 -7.82 -9.12 27.85
N THR A 738 -8.53 -9.82 26.96
CA THR A 738 -8.11 -11.14 26.46
C THR A 738 -6.91 -11.03 25.52
N LEU A 739 -5.79 -11.65 25.89
CA LEU A 739 -4.66 -11.86 24.98
C LEU A 739 -4.92 -13.11 24.13
N TRP A 740 -5.12 -12.90 22.83
CA TRP A 740 -5.23 -13.95 21.83
C TRP A 740 -3.85 -14.30 21.28
N LEU A 741 -3.45 -15.55 21.50
CA LEU A 741 -2.18 -16.10 21.02
C LEU A 741 -2.39 -16.78 19.67
N ASP A 742 -1.43 -16.61 18.76
CA ASP A 742 -1.43 -17.36 17.51
C ASP A 742 -1.05 -18.83 17.74
N PHE A 743 -1.78 -19.75 17.10
CA PHE A 743 -1.47 -21.17 17.19
C PHE A 743 -1.62 -21.92 15.86
N PRO A 744 -0.56 -22.60 15.36
CA PRO A 744 0.81 -22.59 15.89
C PRO A 744 1.40 -21.18 15.81
N SER A 745 2.35 -20.88 16.70
CA SER A 745 2.96 -19.55 16.71
C SER A 745 3.87 -19.35 15.50
N VAL A 746 3.55 -18.35 14.68
CA VAL A 746 4.22 -18.00 13.43
C VAL A 746 4.49 -16.49 13.31
N GLY A 747 3.82 -15.68 14.13
CA GLY A 747 3.91 -14.22 14.13
C GLY A 747 5.14 -13.65 14.83
N GLY A 748 5.95 -14.49 15.47
CA GLY A 748 7.14 -14.10 16.23
C GLY A 748 7.09 -14.64 17.66
N PRO A 749 7.94 -14.13 18.58
CA PRO A 749 7.94 -14.57 19.97
C PRO A 749 6.59 -14.35 20.64
N SER A 750 5.99 -15.44 21.14
CA SER A 750 4.70 -15.51 21.84
C SER A 750 4.84 -16.33 23.13
N PRO A 751 3.98 -16.16 24.15
CA PRO A 751 3.94 -17.02 25.34
C PRO A 751 3.83 -18.51 25.01
N GLU A 752 4.65 -19.35 25.65
CA GLU A 752 4.58 -20.80 25.47
C GLU A 752 3.41 -21.40 26.26
N ILE A 753 2.48 -22.03 25.56
CA ILE A 753 1.29 -22.66 26.16
C ILE A 753 1.27 -24.18 26.00
N ASP A 754 0.57 -24.87 26.90
CA ASP A 754 0.31 -26.30 26.79
C ASP A 754 -0.97 -26.57 26.00
N PHE A 755 -0.91 -26.34 24.69
CA PHE A 755 -2.03 -26.58 23.79
C PHE A 755 -1.71 -27.69 22.81
N THR A 756 -2.56 -28.73 22.77
CA THR A 756 -2.40 -29.88 21.89
C THR A 756 -3.68 -30.13 21.11
N THR A 757 -3.54 -30.64 19.89
CA THR A 757 -4.67 -30.94 18.99
C THR A 757 -4.61 -32.38 18.51
N GLU A 758 -5.76 -32.94 18.17
CA GLU A 758 -5.88 -34.18 17.42
C GLU A 758 -6.69 -33.91 16.13
N PRO A 759 -6.13 -34.15 14.94
CA PRO A 759 -4.75 -34.59 14.67
C PRO A 759 -3.71 -33.57 15.17
N ALA A 760 -2.48 -34.02 15.41
CA ALA A 760 -1.39 -33.17 15.94
C ALA A 760 -1.00 -32.01 15.02
N LYS A 761 -1.31 -32.13 13.72
CA LYS A 761 -1.13 -31.09 12.71
C LYS A 761 -2.39 -31.03 11.85
N PRO A 762 -3.47 -30.37 12.34
CA PRO A 762 -4.65 -30.16 11.52
C PRO A 762 -4.32 -29.21 10.37
N GLU A 763 -5.20 -29.14 9.37
CA GLU A 763 -5.08 -28.16 8.30
C GLU A 763 -5.48 -26.78 8.84
N TYR A 764 -4.54 -25.85 8.89
CA TYR A 764 -4.82 -24.46 9.26
C TYR A 764 -5.14 -23.63 8.03
N PHE A 765 -6.12 -22.75 8.15
CA PHE A 765 -6.43 -21.74 7.14
C PHE A 765 -6.31 -20.34 7.74
N TYR A 766 -6.06 -19.39 6.85
CA TYR A 766 -6.14 -17.96 7.13
C TYR A 766 -6.67 -17.29 5.87
N GLN A 767 -7.47 -16.27 6.10
CA GLN A 767 -7.82 -15.24 5.15
C GLN A 767 -7.84 -13.91 5.91
N HIS A 768 -7.69 -12.78 5.21
CA HIS A 768 -7.78 -11.49 5.90
C HIS A 768 -9.22 -11.21 6.36
N SER A 769 -9.38 -10.56 7.51
CA SER A 769 -10.66 -10.13 8.07
C SER A 769 -11.49 -9.21 7.18
N LEU A 770 -10.92 -8.63 6.11
CA LEU A 770 -11.67 -7.78 5.17
C LEU A 770 -12.77 -8.55 4.44
N TRP A 771 -12.64 -9.88 4.31
CA TRP A 771 -13.68 -10.73 3.74
C TRP A 771 -14.71 -11.20 4.76
N MET A 772 -14.46 -10.96 6.04
CA MET A 772 -15.29 -11.46 7.13
C MET A 772 -16.43 -10.47 7.44
N LYS A 773 -17.64 -11.00 7.49
CA LYS A 773 -18.82 -10.34 8.04
C LYS A 773 -18.76 -10.41 9.56
N LYS A 774 -18.99 -9.27 10.19
CA LYS A 774 -19.15 -9.17 11.64
C LYS A 774 -20.46 -9.83 12.06
N GLY A 775 -20.37 -10.86 12.89
CA GLY A 775 -21.50 -11.47 13.59
C GLY A 775 -21.37 -11.25 15.10
N THR A 776 -21.47 -12.31 15.88
CA THR A 776 -21.29 -12.26 17.34
C THR A 776 -19.82 -12.38 17.77
N GLY A 777 -18.92 -12.73 16.86
CA GLY A 777 -17.47 -12.85 17.11
C GLY A 777 -16.63 -11.76 16.46
N TRP A 778 -15.34 -11.77 16.80
CA TRP A 778 -14.34 -10.89 16.19
C TRP A 778 -14.00 -11.34 14.76
N PRO A 779 -14.14 -10.48 13.74
CA PRO A 779 -13.78 -10.81 12.36
C PRO A 779 -12.36 -11.34 12.21
N TRP A 780 -11.38 -10.72 12.88
CA TRP A 780 -9.96 -11.11 12.82
C TRP A 780 -9.63 -12.40 13.59
N VAL A 781 -10.47 -12.85 14.53
CA VAL A 781 -10.34 -14.20 15.11
C VAL A 781 -10.91 -15.23 14.14
N ALA A 782 -12.09 -14.95 13.59
CA ALA A 782 -12.79 -15.86 12.68
C ALA A 782 -12.14 -15.96 11.28
N ALA A 783 -11.22 -15.07 10.94
CA ALA A 783 -10.52 -15.05 9.66
C ALA A 783 -9.49 -16.19 9.52
N SER A 784 -9.14 -16.85 10.63
CA SER A 784 -8.30 -18.05 10.64
C SER A 784 -8.98 -19.20 11.36
N GLY A 785 -8.49 -20.41 11.17
CA GLY A 785 -8.96 -21.57 11.92
C GLY A 785 -8.25 -22.87 11.57
N ALA A 786 -8.73 -23.95 12.17
CA ALA A 786 -8.33 -25.32 11.87
C ALA A 786 -9.50 -26.12 11.29
N LYS A 787 -9.23 -26.92 10.24
CA LYS A 787 -10.15 -27.90 9.67
C LYS A 787 -9.86 -29.30 10.22
N GLY A 788 -10.91 -30.11 10.38
CA GLY A 788 -10.80 -31.53 10.74
C GLY A 788 -10.32 -31.80 12.17
N LEU A 789 -10.37 -30.80 13.05
CA LEU A 789 -10.01 -30.92 14.46
C LEU A 789 -10.99 -31.85 15.20
N ARG A 790 -10.50 -32.87 15.90
CA ARG A 790 -11.30 -33.83 16.68
C ARG A 790 -11.18 -33.63 18.18
N ASN A 791 -9.97 -33.29 18.64
CA ASN A 791 -9.71 -32.98 20.04
C ASN A 791 -8.81 -31.74 20.14
N ALA A 792 -9.04 -30.92 21.16
CA ALA A 792 -8.09 -29.89 21.57
C ALA A 792 -8.02 -29.83 23.09
N LYS A 793 -6.81 -29.73 23.63
CA LYS A 793 -6.55 -29.73 25.07
C LYS A 793 -5.65 -28.56 25.43
N LEU A 794 -6.14 -27.69 26.32
CA LEU A 794 -5.39 -26.58 26.93
C LEU A 794 -5.09 -26.92 28.39
N SER A 795 -3.82 -27.04 28.75
CA SER A 795 -3.38 -27.28 30.13
C SER A 795 -2.66 -26.07 30.73
N GLY A 796 -2.52 -26.04 32.04
CA GLY A 796 -1.87 -24.94 32.76
C GLY A 796 -2.83 -23.82 33.18
N LEU A 797 -4.15 -24.05 33.11
CA LEU A 797 -5.15 -23.18 33.71
C LEU A 797 -5.06 -23.22 35.24
N GLN A 798 -5.39 -22.12 35.90
CA GLN A 798 -5.62 -22.11 37.34
C GLN A 798 -6.91 -22.88 37.66
N ASN A 799 -6.97 -23.56 38.80
CA ASN A 799 -8.22 -24.21 39.20
C ASN A 799 -9.34 -23.20 39.47
N GLY A 800 -10.55 -23.51 39.01
CA GLY A 800 -11.70 -22.62 39.12
C GLY A 800 -12.83 -22.98 38.18
N ARG A 801 -13.77 -22.04 38.04
CA ARG A 801 -14.82 -22.11 37.03
C ARG A 801 -14.56 -21.10 35.92
N TYR A 802 -14.88 -21.49 34.70
CA TYR A 802 -14.55 -20.70 33.51
C TYR A 802 -15.77 -20.51 32.62
N THR A 803 -15.79 -19.36 31.96
CA THR A 803 -16.57 -19.11 30.75
C THR A 803 -15.70 -19.43 29.55
N VAL A 804 -16.16 -20.32 28.68
CA VAL A 804 -15.49 -20.72 27.45
C VAL A 804 -16.32 -20.23 26.26
N LYS A 805 -15.73 -19.41 25.41
CA LYS A 805 -16.33 -18.92 24.18
C LYS A 805 -15.57 -19.49 22.99
N LEU A 806 -16.28 -20.18 22.11
CA LEU A 806 -15.74 -20.72 20.87
C LEU A 806 -16.12 -19.82 19.71
N VAL A 807 -15.18 -19.58 18.80
CA VAL A 807 -15.39 -18.76 17.60
C VAL A 807 -15.38 -19.66 16.37
N PHE A 808 -16.36 -19.47 15.49
CA PHE A 808 -16.57 -20.26 14.29
C PHE A 808 -16.75 -19.38 13.06
N SER A 809 -16.21 -19.85 11.93
CA SER A 809 -16.51 -19.39 10.59
C SER A 809 -16.15 -20.48 9.58
N SER A 810 -16.78 -20.45 8.41
CA SER A 810 -16.36 -21.24 7.26
C SER A 810 -15.61 -20.38 6.25
N PRO A 811 -14.41 -20.78 5.78
CA PRO A 811 -13.70 -20.10 4.68
C PRO A 811 -14.34 -20.38 3.32
N GLU A 812 -15.31 -21.29 3.24
CA GLU A 812 -15.93 -21.75 2.00
C GLU A 812 -17.46 -21.78 2.17
N SER A 813 -18.18 -21.91 1.05
CA SER A 813 -19.64 -22.03 1.05
C SER A 813 -20.15 -23.45 1.33
N THR A 814 -19.24 -24.41 1.52
CA THR A 814 -19.55 -25.79 1.88
C THR A 814 -20.26 -25.87 3.23
N LYS A 815 -21.17 -26.83 3.36
CA LYS A 815 -21.88 -27.07 4.61
C LYS A 815 -21.02 -27.90 5.56
N HIS A 816 -20.98 -27.45 6.80
CA HIS A 816 -20.32 -28.14 7.91
C HIS A 816 -21.33 -28.25 9.05
N ARG A 817 -21.48 -29.45 9.64
CA ARG A 817 -22.32 -29.71 10.80
C ARG A 817 -21.57 -30.63 11.76
N PHE A 818 -21.46 -30.24 13.02
CA PHE A 818 -20.77 -31.03 14.05
C PHE A 818 -21.23 -30.66 15.46
N ASP A 819 -20.97 -31.54 16.42
CA ASP A 819 -21.15 -31.23 17.84
C ASP A 819 -19.80 -30.84 18.46
N VAL A 820 -19.84 -30.02 19.52
CA VAL A 820 -18.66 -29.69 20.33
C VAL A 820 -18.94 -29.99 21.79
N SER A 821 -18.11 -30.82 22.41
CA SER A 821 -18.15 -31.09 23.85
C SER A 821 -17.02 -30.33 24.55
N ILE A 822 -17.38 -29.54 25.56
CA ILE A 822 -16.46 -28.83 26.45
C ILE A 822 -16.55 -29.52 27.81
N GLN A 823 -15.53 -30.32 28.15
CA GLN A 823 -15.66 -31.29 29.24
C GLN A 823 -16.94 -32.12 29.06
N ASP A 824 -17.84 -32.12 30.05
CA ASP A 824 -19.12 -32.84 30.03
C ASP A 824 -20.28 -32.03 29.40
N ARG A 825 -20.04 -30.80 28.93
CA ARG A 825 -21.07 -29.93 28.33
C ARG A 825 -21.07 -30.07 26.81
N VAL A 826 -22.21 -30.42 26.22
CA VAL A 826 -22.32 -30.63 24.76
C VAL A 826 -23.11 -29.49 24.11
N MET A 827 -22.50 -28.84 23.14
CA MET A 827 -23.12 -27.96 22.15
C MET A 827 -23.44 -28.79 20.91
N LYS A 828 -24.73 -28.84 20.53
CA LYS A 828 -25.18 -29.66 19.40
C LYS A 828 -25.38 -28.83 18.14
N ASP A 829 -25.20 -29.46 17.00
CA ASP A 829 -25.60 -28.95 15.69
C ASP A 829 -24.94 -27.59 15.33
N ILE A 830 -23.63 -27.47 15.56
CA ILE A 830 -22.85 -26.30 15.15
C ILE A 830 -22.73 -26.27 13.63
N GLN A 831 -23.18 -25.16 13.05
CA GLN A 831 -23.17 -24.91 11.60
C GLN A 831 -22.51 -23.57 11.29
N PRO A 832 -21.17 -23.53 11.13
CA PRO A 832 -20.44 -22.32 10.78
C PRO A 832 -20.89 -21.77 9.42
N GLN A 833 -21.14 -20.47 9.36
CA GLN A 833 -21.54 -19.81 8.11
C GLN A 833 -20.32 -19.26 7.37
N ALA A 834 -20.43 -19.23 6.03
CA ALA A 834 -19.39 -18.71 5.16
C ALA A 834 -19.08 -17.25 5.50
N MET A 835 -17.81 -16.98 5.82
CA MET A 835 -17.28 -15.64 6.10
C MET A 835 -17.99 -14.92 7.24
N LEU A 836 -18.65 -15.59 8.18
CA LEU A 836 -19.36 -14.94 9.28
C LEU A 836 -18.70 -15.29 10.60
N ALA A 837 -18.26 -14.27 11.35
CA ALA A 837 -17.74 -14.46 12.69
C ALA A 837 -18.87 -14.76 13.67
N SER A 838 -19.02 -16.01 14.06
CA SER A 838 -20.04 -16.48 15.00
C SER A 838 -19.40 -17.04 16.27
N THR A 839 -20.13 -17.03 17.38
CA THR A 839 -19.64 -17.51 18.67
C THR A 839 -20.69 -18.32 19.40
N GLU A 840 -20.21 -19.28 20.20
CA GLU A 840 -20.99 -20.03 21.17
C GLU A 840 -20.30 -19.95 22.51
N THR A 841 -21.05 -19.78 23.59
CA THR A 841 -20.49 -19.57 24.93
C THR A 841 -21.09 -20.56 25.92
N VAL A 842 -20.23 -21.20 26.71
CA VAL A 842 -20.63 -22.04 27.83
C VAL A 842 -19.96 -21.52 29.10
N SER A 843 -20.77 -21.21 30.10
CA SER A 843 -20.33 -20.73 31.42
C SER A 843 -20.25 -21.88 32.43
N ASP A 844 -19.66 -21.58 33.59
CA ASP A 844 -19.57 -22.49 34.74
C ASP A 844 -18.87 -23.84 34.43
N ILE A 845 -17.87 -23.83 33.54
CA ILE A 845 -17.04 -25.00 33.25
C ILE A 845 -16.06 -25.22 34.41
N PRO A 846 -16.15 -26.33 35.18
CA PRO A 846 -15.22 -26.61 36.25
C PRO A 846 -13.89 -27.13 35.70
N ILE A 847 -12.78 -26.55 36.18
CA ILE A 847 -11.41 -26.98 35.88
C ILE A 847 -10.71 -27.28 37.22
N THR A 848 -10.39 -28.55 37.46
CA THR A 848 -9.85 -29.06 38.74
C THR A 848 -8.43 -29.60 38.64
N ASP A 849 -8.00 -30.00 37.45
CA ASP A 849 -6.66 -30.51 37.12
C ASP A 849 -5.87 -29.54 36.23
N GLY A 850 -6.33 -28.28 36.13
CA GLY A 850 -5.75 -27.25 35.28
C GLY A 850 -5.90 -27.48 33.77
N THR A 851 -6.79 -28.39 33.34
CA THR A 851 -6.96 -28.76 31.93
C THR A 851 -8.37 -28.49 31.43
N LEU A 852 -8.49 -27.80 30.29
CA LEU A 852 -9.69 -27.73 29.46
C LEU A 852 -9.58 -28.68 28.27
N THR A 853 -10.59 -29.54 28.07
CA THR A 853 -10.67 -30.45 26.92
C THR A 853 -11.89 -30.13 26.05
N LEU A 854 -11.66 -30.05 24.74
CA LEU A 854 -12.66 -29.92 23.69
C LEU A 854 -12.67 -31.17 22.82
N THR A 855 -13.85 -31.72 22.54
CA THR A 855 -14.04 -32.80 21.56
C THR A 855 -15.04 -32.36 20.49
N LEU A 856 -14.65 -32.44 19.22
CA LEU A 856 -15.50 -32.06 18.10
C LEU A 856 -15.87 -33.32 17.30
N THR A 857 -17.17 -33.54 17.10
CA THR A 857 -17.70 -34.75 16.44
C THR A 857 -18.42 -34.37 15.14
N PRO A 858 -17.86 -34.70 13.95
CA PRO A 858 -18.46 -34.35 12.67
C PRO A 858 -19.74 -35.14 12.38
N HIS A 859 -20.73 -34.46 11.81
CA HIS A 859 -21.97 -35.03 11.28
C HIS A 859 -22.11 -34.82 9.76
N GLU A 860 -21.62 -33.70 9.23
CA GLU A 860 -21.57 -33.36 7.81
C GLU A 860 -20.35 -32.49 7.54
N GLY A 861 -19.54 -32.83 6.53
CA GLY A 861 -18.27 -32.16 6.27
C GLY A 861 -17.26 -32.35 7.41
N GLU A 862 -16.18 -31.56 7.37
CA GLU A 862 -15.17 -31.53 8.43
C GLU A 862 -15.56 -30.56 9.54
N THR A 863 -15.00 -30.74 10.73
CA THR A 863 -15.12 -29.78 11.83
C THR A 863 -14.31 -28.52 11.54
N LEU A 864 -14.78 -27.38 12.05
CA LEU A 864 -14.12 -26.09 11.90
C LEU A 864 -14.07 -25.38 13.25
N LEU A 865 -12.93 -24.82 13.61
CA LEU A 865 -12.79 -23.99 14.81
C LEU A 865 -11.80 -22.87 14.54
N SER A 866 -12.20 -21.63 14.80
CA SER A 866 -11.36 -20.45 14.59
C SER A 866 -10.60 -20.08 15.86
N GLY A 867 -11.29 -20.01 16.99
CA GLY A 867 -10.66 -19.59 18.24
C GLY A 867 -11.37 -20.06 19.49
N ILE A 868 -10.63 -20.04 20.60
CA ILE A 868 -11.07 -20.47 21.92
C ILE A 868 -10.70 -19.35 22.90
N GLU A 869 -11.70 -18.71 23.51
CA GLU A 869 -11.51 -17.76 24.61
C GLU A 869 -11.94 -18.41 25.93
N VAL A 870 -11.08 -18.32 26.93
CA VAL A 870 -11.25 -18.92 28.24
C VAL A 870 -11.04 -17.83 29.29
N ILE A 871 -12.07 -17.57 30.11
CA ILE A 871 -12.06 -16.51 31.12
C ILE A 871 -12.52 -17.10 32.46
N ARG A 872 -11.72 -16.96 33.51
CA ARG A 872 -12.06 -17.44 34.86
C ARG A 872 -13.17 -16.58 35.45
N GLN A 873 -14.17 -17.21 36.04
CA GLN A 873 -15.29 -16.50 36.66
C GLN A 873 -14.89 -15.87 38.00
N GLY A 874 -15.44 -14.68 38.27
CA GLY A 874 -15.07 -13.86 39.43
C GLY A 874 -13.96 -12.85 39.15
N GLU A 875 -13.56 -12.71 37.87
CA GLU A 875 -12.79 -11.59 37.32
C GLU A 875 -13.63 -10.30 37.21
#